data_AF-A0A1I8PNY5-F1
#
_entry.id   AF-A0A1I8PNY5-F1
#
_cell.length_a   1.000
_cell.length_b   1.000
_cell.length_c   1.000
_cell.angle_alpha   90.00
_cell.angle_beta   90.00
_cell.angle_gamma   90.00
#
_symmetry.space_group_name_H-M   'P 1'
#
loop_
_entity.id
_entity.type
_entity.pdbx_description
1 polymer ?
#
loop_
_entity_poly.entity_id
_entity_poly.type
_entity_poly.pdbx_seq_one_letter_code
_entity_poly.pdbx_strand_id
1 'polypeptide(L)'
;MANTLSIAIQPKQNFHFRYLKELENTHGVLIGQQPQSTALQVGKTKSSIECGCSPTIKLQLPANAHLDDYQNKRDFYVLCSLHSYANNEPYSLSPHLLMPKGETEESYGFIFAKMDENPLDPCERTWQLQDYVIVRLKTGNKFENYEKSLLQKKNHYENLQLPMGFDKLMGKVNMGNKESLKSSGGLNVCLGFTIFEKDFYQNSYSLYKETIYSHNIFHGDDLNIHHLCNTKGSVGGGLVVTLLMKLYAGYDYNIHMVYLDPINGAISWEHTLPVNPKKIFSNAAITFELPKGPHVPEVEEFKVHLEVVVGQSTYKSQAVEFWYQNSSENALWRKRPRLVVDNNETIATLDMEDAQSLAMAAINPREMHDLNYNPNICAQLGFDCLISDSAVYVSRDCMNGADKNPKPLKRVPKTDTKNILHIILQELEDYFTKFKRTKEIPLIKECDKFGNTIFHAAIMDEKSLLVFYRHMKDSTPPKEILKVRNRFRHNLLHYACIRNKANAIKPLVGIGCDLQQQDWQGRTPLHLAIENAHKECISKFEHLLEIYHQYPEEVQEKFIKMFNVYDHLGHTIVHSAVKAGLTTLFEAMLKFCQAHNMDITRHEILGSGDSVIHLIAKGNLIDMLPLVKEYIPNYLTIQNYAGETAPDLEDLCQNMSELLKIN
;
A
#
# COMPACT_ATOMS: atom_id res chain seq x y z
N MET A 1 46.58 17.74 20.90
CA MET A 1 45.19 17.23 20.81
C MET A 1 44.76 17.39 19.37
N ALA A 2 44.31 16.30 18.73
CA ALA A 2 44.05 16.29 17.29
C ALA A 2 42.83 17.16 16.92
N ASN A 3 42.86 17.82 15.78
CA ASN A 3 41.74 18.61 15.25
C ASN A 3 40.59 17.65 14.93
N THR A 4 39.48 17.74 15.65
CA THR A 4 38.31 16.88 15.48
C THR A 4 37.21 17.65 14.76
N LEU A 5 36.90 17.19 13.54
CA LEU A 5 35.68 17.59 12.84
C LEU A 5 34.64 16.51 13.12
N SER A 6 33.48 16.89 13.64
CA SER A 6 32.39 15.96 13.93
C SER A 6 31.04 16.55 13.55
N ILE A 7 30.10 15.68 13.21
CA ILE A 7 28.70 16.05 13.02
C ILE A 7 28.04 15.99 14.39
N ALA A 8 27.80 17.14 15.01
CA ALA A 8 27.23 17.24 16.34
C ALA A 8 25.75 16.83 16.36
N ILE A 9 24.99 17.24 15.33
CA ILE A 9 23.59 16.85 15.14
C ILE A 9 23.44 16.30 13.72
N GLN A 10 23.13 15.02 13.61
CA GLN A 10 22.91 14.32 12.35
C GLN A 10 21.58 14.74 11.71
N PRO A 11 21.42 14.73 10.37
CA PRO A 11 20.14 15.00 9.73
C PRO A 11 19.14 13.87 10.01
N LYS A 12 17.85 14.24 10.09
CA LYS A 12 16.77 13.25 10.19
C LYS A 12 16.88 12.30 9.01
N GLN A 13 16.90 11.00 9.30
CA GLN A 13 17.14 9.96 8.30
C GLN A 13 15.95 9.74 7.37
N ASN A 14 14.81 10.35 7.63
CA ASN A 14 13.67 10.32 6.74
C ASN A 14 13.23 11.73 6.41
N PHE A 15 13.17 11.99 5.12
CA PHE A 15 12.74 13.27 4.61
C PHE A 15 12.06 13.06 3.26
N HIS A 16 10.86 13.62 3.11
CA HIS A 16 10.10 13.45 1.89
C HIS A 16 10.61 14.42 0.81
N PHE A 17 11.35 13.91 -0.17
CA PHE A 17 11.88 14.74 -1.27
C PHE A 17 10.73 15.14 -2.19
N ARG A 18 10.53 16.44 -2.35
CA ARG A 18 9.44 17.02 -3.13
C ARG A 18 9.91 17.40 -4.52
N TYR A 19 9.00 17.38 -5.50
CA TYR A 19 9.28 18.04 -6.78
C TYR A 19 9.17 19.56 -6.62
N LEU A 20 9.86 20.33 -7.46
CA LEU A 20 9.83 21.80 -7.40
C LEU A 20 8.40 22.36 -7.41
N LYS A 21 7.52 21.79 -8.24
CA LYS A 21 6.11 22.21 -8.34
C LYS A 21 5.28 21.97 -7.07
N GLU A 22 5.75 21.08 -6.20
CA GLU A 22 5.07 20.77 -4.94
C GLU A 22 5.46 21.75 -3.83
N LEU A 23 6.53 22.54 -3.97
CA LEU A 23 7.03 23.43 -2.92
C LEU A 23 6.14 24.68 -2.74
N GLU A 24 5.05 24.54 -2.00
CA GLU A 24 4.26 25.66 -1.44
C GLU A 24 4.77 26.08 -0.03
N ASN A 25 4.23 27.15 0.54
CA ASN A 25 4.67 27.72 1.84
C ASN A 25 4.55 26.79 3.07
N THR A 26 3.89 25.63 2.94
CA THR A 26 3.57 24.70 4.05
C THR A 26 4.57 23.55 4.22
N HIS A 27 5.65 23.49 3.42
CA HIS A 27 6.56 22.34 3.42
C HIS A 27 7.53 22.33 4.61
N GLY A 28 7.79 21.12 5.12
CA GLY A 28 8.75 20.86 6.19
C GLY A 28 10.19 20.99 5.71
N VAL A 29 11.07 21.45 6.60
CA VAL A 29 12.51 21.63 6.35
C VAL A 29 13.30 20.42 6.83
N LEU A 30 14.51 20.24 6.32
CA LEU A 30 15.40 19.17 6.77
C LEU A 30 15.86 19.47 8.20
N ILE A 31 15.27 18.75 9.17
CA ILE A 31 15.61 18.86 10.59
C ILE A 31 16.69 17.85 10.99
N GLY A 32 17.31 18.08 12.14
CA GLY A 32 18.24 17.16 12.79
C GLY A 32 17.53 16.05 13.55
N GLN A 33 18.25 14.95 13.80
CA GLN A 33 17.81 13.87 14.69
C GLN A 33 17.69 14.39 16.12
N GLN A 34 16.53 14.21 16.74
CA GLN A 34 16.39 14.44 18.18
C GLN A 34 17.08 13.30 18.94
N PRO A 35 17.80 13.61 20.03
CA PRO A 35 18.31 12.56 20.92
C PRO A 35 17.13 11.76 21.48
N GLN A 36 17.18 10.43 21.36
CA GLN A 36 16.16 9.55 21.93
C GLN A 36 16.08 9.82 23.43
N SER A 37 14.95 10.37 23.89
CA SER A 37 14.72 10.62 25.31
C SER A 37 14.65 9.29 26.04
N THR A 38 15.72 8.92 26.72
CA THR A 38 15.70 7.91 27.78
C THR A 38 14.93 8.49 28.98
N ALA A 39 13.60 8.41 28.97
CA ALA A 39 12.75 8.40 30.17
C ALA A 39 11.27 8.31 29.80
N LEU A 40 10.59 7.31 30.36
CA LEU A 40 9.15 7.32 30.62
C LEU A 40 8.77 8.64 31.33
N GLN A 41 8.11 9.56 30.63
CA GLN A 41 7.25 10.54 31.28
C GLN A 41 5.81 10.35 30.82
N VAL A 42 5.05 9.77 31.75
CA VAL A 42 3.61 9.67 31.76
C VAL A 42 3.01 11.07 31.77
N GLY A 43 2.15 11.34 30.79
CA GLY A 43 1.08 12.32 30.87
C GLY A 43 1.50 13.78 30.94
N LYS A 44 1.49 14.47 29.80
CA LYS A 44 0.95 15.83 29.67
C LYS A 44 0.61 16.16 28.22
N THR A 45 -0.56 16.77 28.10
CA THR A 45 -1.22 17.42 26.97
C THR A 45 -0.38 17.73 25.73
N LYS A 46 -0.88 17.32 24.55
CA LYS A 46 -0.52 17.88 23.25
C LYS A 46 -0.70 19.40 23.27
N SER A 47 0.38 20.14 23.48
CA SER A 47 0.51 21.55 23.13
C SER A 47 1.80 21.72 22.35
N SER A 48 1.62 21.98 21.07
CA SER A 48 2.55 22.62 20.13
C SER A 48 3.71 23.37 20.79
N ILE A 49 4.94 22.87 20.61
CA ILE A 49 6.19 23.55 20.23
C ILE A 49 7.20 22.41 20.00
N GLU A 50 7.32 21.92 18.77
CA GLU A 50 8.44 21.08 18.36
C GLU A 50 9.66 21.99 18.22
N CYS A 51 10.59 21.93 19.16
CA CYS A 51 11.84 22.68 19.08
C CYS A 51 12.72 22.06 17.98
N GLY A 52 12.78 22.72 16.83
CA GLY A 52 13.47 22.24 15.63
C GLY A 52 14.98 22.29 15.78
N CYS A 53 15.61 21.17 16.12
CA CYS A 53 17.05 21.01 15.99
C CYS A 53 17.40 20.95 14.50
N SER A 54 18.43 21.69 14.06
CA SER A 54 18.93 21.64 12.68
C SER A 54 20.22 20.80 12.59
N PRO A 55 20.52 20.16 11.44
CA PRO A 55 21.77 19.44 11.26
C PRO A 55 22.96 20.39 11.53
N THR A 56 23.86 19.98 12.42
CA THR A 56 24.92 20.85 12.95
C THR A 56 26.26 20.15 12.88
N ILE A 57 27.26 20.84 12.34
CA ILE A 57 28.65 20.39 12.34
C ILE A 57 29.47 21.22 13.33
N LYS A 58 30.44 20.57 13.95
CA LYS A 58 31.36 21.16 14.91
C LYS A 58 32.78 20.85 14.51
N LEU A 59 33.60 21.90 14.46
CA LEU A 59 35.04 21.80 14.29
C LEU A 59 35.71 22.27 15.58
N GLN A 60 36.51 21.39 16.18
CA GLN A 60 37.35 21.73 17.32
C GLN A 60 38.79 21.93 16.86
N LEU A 61 39.32 23.14 17.06
CA LEU A 61 40.71 23.47 16.82
C LEU A 61 41.58 23.05 18.03
N PRO A 62 42.88 22.75 17.82
CA PRO A 62 43.82 22.57 18.91
C PRO A 62 43.89 23.80 19.82
N ALA A 63 44.29 23.59 21.08
CA ALA A 63 44.55 24.67 22.02
C ALA A 63 45.48 25.73 21.38
N ASN A 64 45.06 27.00 21.45
CA ASN A 64 45.76 28.16 20.88
C ASN A 64 45.80 28.26 19.34
N ALA A 65 45.13 27.37 18.60
CA ALA A 65 45.12 27.40 17.13
C ALA A 65 43.97 28.22 16.52
N HIS A 66 43.30 29.06 17.32
CA HIS A 66 42.22 29.96 16.88
C HIS A 66 42.76 31.22 16.20
N LEU A 67 44.04 31.53 16.42
CA LEU A 67 44.78 32.59 15.74
C LEU A 67 45.79 31.99 14.75
N ASP A 68 46.10 32.72 13.69
CA ASP A 68 47.22 32.43 12.80
C ASP A 68 48.56 32.84 13.44
N ASP A 69 49.67 32.60 12.72
CA ASP A 69 51.02 32.97 13.16
C ASP A 69 51.21 34.50 13.37
N TYR A 70 50.26 35.31 12.89
CA TYR A 70 50.26 36.77 12.97
C TYR A 70 49.23 37.32 13.97
N GLN A 71 48.64 36.46 14.81
CA GLN A 71 47.59 36.80 15.78
C GLN A 71 46.25 37.26 15.18
N ASN A 72 45.99 37.02 13.90
CA ASN A 72 44.68 37.22 13.29
C ASN A 72 43.77 36.03 13.57
N LYS A 73 42.47 36.30 13.69
CA LYS A 73 41.46 35.24 13.81
C LYS A 73 41.37 34.43 12.52
N ARG A 74 41.37 33.10 12.67
CA ARG A 74 41.22 32.17 11.54
C ARG A 74 39.74 31.97 11.20
N ASP A 75 39.42 32.19 9.93
CA ASP A 75 38.09 32.03 9.37
C ASP A 75 37.96 30.69 8.64
N PHE A 76 36.95 29.92 9.01
CA PHE A 76 36.65 28.63 8.40
C PHE A 76 35.34 28.69 7.64
N TYR A 77 35.29 28.04 6.49
CA TYR A 77 34.13 27.92 5.63
C TYR A 77 33.80 26.46 5.41
N VAL A 78 32.50 26.14 5.39
CA VAL A 78 31.99 24.82 5.06
C VAL A 78 31.39 24.83 3.67
N LEU A 79 31.78 23.85 2.87
CA LEU A 79 31.08 23.45 1.66
C LEU A 79 30.16 22.27 1.99
N CYS A 80 28.85 22.50 1.95
CA CYS A 80 27.84 21.46 2.10
C CYS A 80 27.37 21.00 0.70
N SER A 81 27.43 19.69 0.48
CA SER A 81 27.15 19.03 -0.80
C SER A 81 26.22 17.84 -0.59
N LEU A 82 25.35 17.56 -1.57
CA LEU A 82 24.43 16.42 -1.53
C LEU A 82 24.99 15.27 -2.36
N HIS A 83 25.16 14.11 -1.75
CA HIS A 83 25.73 12.91 -2.38
C HIS A 83 24.71 11.77 -2.40
N SER A 84 24.75 10.95 -3.43
CA SER A 84 24.02 9.69 -3.51
C SER A 84 24.68 8.65 -2.60
N TYR A 85 23.86 7.81 -1.97
CA TYR A 85 24.28 6.80 -1.02
C TYR A 85 23.86 5.41 -1.51
N ALA A 86 24.85 4.53 -1.71
CA ALA A 86 24.62 3.17 -2.21
C ALA A 86 25.61 2.20 -1.56
N ASN A 87 25.18 0.95 -1.34
CA ASN A 87 26.01 -0.09 -0.71
C ASN A 87 26.59 0.31 0.66
N ASN A 88 25.81 1.02 1.47
CA ASN A 88 26.22 1.55 2.79
C ASN A 88 27.38 2.55 2.76
N GLU A 89 27.66 3.17 1.62
CA GLU A 89 28.68 4.21 1.49
C GLU A 89 28.21 5.36 0.58
N PRO A 90 28.75 6.57 0.76
CA PRO A 90 28.61 7.66 -0.22
C PRO A 90 29.20 7.21 -1.56
N TYR A 91 28.38 7.26 -2.62
CA TYR A 91 28.73 6.73 -3.94
C TYR A 91 29.24 7.84 -4.89
N SER A 92 28.50 8.94 -4.98
CA SER A 92 28.78 10.02 -5.92
C SER A 92 28.01 11.29 -5.62
N LEU A 93 28.34 12.40 -6.29
CA LEU A 93 27.50 13.60 -6.24
C LEU A 93 26.06 13.31 -6.71
N SER A 94 25.07 13.78 -5.97
CA SER A 94 23.66 13.61 -6.33
C SER A 94 23.23 14.69 -7.34
N PRO A 95 22.42 14.36 -8.36
CA PRO A 95 21.80 15.37 -9.22
C PRO A 95 20.66 16.13 -8.51
N HIS A 96 20.09 15.61 -7.42
CA HIS A 96 19.02 16.29 -6.66
C HIS A 96 19.51 17.60 -6.03
N LEU A 97 18.58 18.52 -5.75
CA LEU A 97 18.92 19.88 -5.32
C LEU A 97 18.72 20.03 -3.81
N LEU A 98 19.56 20.86 -3.20
CA LEU A 98 19.41 21.30 -1.81
C LEU A 98 19.13 22.80 -1.86
N MET A 99 17.88 23.20 -1.61
CA MET A 99 17.40 24.56 -1.82
C MET A 99 16.89 25.18 -0.52
N PRO A 100 17.06 26.49 -0.30
CA PRO A 100 16.47 27.17 0.84
C PRO A 100 14.93 27.22 0.69
N LYS A 101 14.24 27.27 1.82
CA LYS A 101 12.78 27.28 1.88
C LYS A 101 12.22 28.57 1.26
N GLY A 102 11.27 28.42 0.35
CA GLY A 102 10.58 29.55 -0.29
C GLY A 102 11.17 29.99 -1.63
N GLU A 103 12.31 29.42 -2.04
CA GLU A 103 12.77 29.58 -3.42
C GLU A 103 11.88 28.80 -4.40
N THR A 104 11.49 29.48 -5.47
CA THR A 104 10.60 28.94 -6.52
C THR A 104 11.35 28.62 -7.82
N GLU A 105 12.60 29.06 -7.95
CA GLU A 105 13.47 28.78 -9.09
C GLU A 105 14.55 27.74 -8.73
N GLU A 106 14.90 26.88 -9.69
CA GLU A 106 15.88 25.81 -9.47
C GLU A 106 17.27 26.40 -9.14
N SER A 107 17.69 26.24 -7.89
CA SER A 107 19.05 26.58 -7.45
C SER A 107 19.94 25.35 -7.47
N TYR A 108 20.99 25.42 -8.29
CA TYR A 108 21.96 24.35 -8.51
C TYR A 108 23.27 24.57 -7.72
N GLY A 109 23.30 25.60 -6.87
CA GLY A 109 24.50 25.99 -6.14
C GLY A 109 24.89 25.01 -5.04
N PHE A 110 26.18 24.96 -4.76
CA PHE A 110 26.67 24.43 -3.50
C PHE A 110 26.49 25.49 -2.41
N ILE A 111 26.19 25.03 -1.19
CA ILE A 111 26.18 25.89 -0.02
C ILE A 111 27.63 26.08 0.43
N PHE A 112 28.12 27.30 0.35
CA PHE A 112 29.44 27.68 0.83
C PHE A 112 29.31 28.83 1.83
N ALA A 113 29.49 28.53 3.11
CA ALA A 113 29.15 29.45 4.20
C ALA A 113 30.27 29.50 5.26
N LYS A 114 30.41 30.67 5.90
CA LYS A 114 31.32 30.86 7.03
C LYS A 114 30.80 30.11 8.25
N MET A 115 31.69 29.47 9.00
CA MET A 115 31.37 28.84 10.29
C MET A 115 31.39 29.88 11.41
N ASP A 116 30.46 29.76 12.35
CA ASP A 116 30.30 30.64 13.49
C ASP A 116 31.28 30.26 14.62
N GLU A 117 31.90 31.27 15.21
CA GLU A 117 32.75 31.12 16.40
C GLU A 117 31.88 30.99 17.66
N ASN A 118 32.17 29.98 18.49
CA ASN A 118 31.50 29.85 19.77
C ASN A 118 31.98 30.96 20.73
N PRO A 119 31.09 31.81 21.27
CA PRO A 119 31.48 32.89 22.19
C PRO A 119 32.15 32.39 23.47
N LEU A 120 31.87 31.15 23.90
CA LEU A 120 32.41 30.55 25.12
C LEU A 120 33.73 29.80 24.91
N ASP A 121 33.96 29.29 23.70
CA ASP A 121 35.19 28.59 23.32
C ASP A 121 35.70 29.10 21.96
N PRO A 122 36.70 29.99 21.93
CA PRO A 122 37.28 30.52 20.70
C PRO A 122 37.92 29.46 19.81
N CYS A 123 38.18 28.24 20.29
CA CYS A 123 38.70 27.14 19.49
C CYS A 123 37.59 26.31 18.83
N GLU A 124 36.33 26.57 19.16
CA GLU A 124 35.17 25.88 18.59
C GLU A 124 34.56 26.70 17.45
N ARG A 125 34.28 26.01 16.34
CA ARG A 125 33.53 26.55 15.20
C ARG A 125 32.33 25.65 14.94
N THR A 126 31.17 26.26 14.69
CA THR A 126 29.93 25.53 14.41
C THR A 126 29.25 26.05 13.15
N TRP A 127 28.51 25.20 12.48
CA TRP A 127 27.65 25.62 11.38
C TRP A 127 26.40 24.74 11.33
N GLN A 128 25.26 25.34 11.00
CA GLN A 128 23.96 24.70 10.98
C GLN A 128 23.28 24.86 9.62
N LEU A 129 22.64 23.79 9.15
CA LEU A 129 21.82 23.81 7.95
C LEU A 129 20.36 24.15 8.34
N GLN A 130 20.00 25.43 8.33
CA GLN A 130 18.66 25.91 8.69
C GLN A 130 17.84 26.27 7.44
N ASP A 131 16.56 25.92 7.44
CA ASP A 131 15.60 26.26 6.38
C ASP A 131 15.94 25.74 4.98
N TYR A 132 16.51 24.53 4.87
CA TYR A 132 16.73 23.87 3.56
C TYR A 132 15.79 22.69 3.32
N VAL A 133 15.51 22.44 2.04
CA VAL A 133 14.67 21.35 1.53
C VAL A 133 15.43 20.61 0.42
N ILE A 134 15.26 19.29 0.37
CA ILE A 134 15.78 18.44 -0.71
C ILE A 134 14.73 18.34 -1.81
N VAL A 135 15.08 18.84 -3.01
CA VAL A 135 14.21 18.83 -4.19
C VAL A 135 14.60 17.68 -5.10
N ARG A 136 13.62 16.80 -5.36
CA ARG A 136 13.73 15.69 -6.28
C ARG A 136 13.63 16.20 -7.71
N LEU A 137 14.69 16.01 -8.48
CA LEU A 137 14.66 16.23 -9.93
C LEU A 137 13.99 15.07 -10.66
N LYS A 138 13.28 15.39 -11.73
CA LYS A 138 12.80 14.40 -12.70
C LYS A 138 13.97 13.94 -13.56
N THR A 139 14.02 12.66 -13.90
CA THR A 139 15.06 12.10 -14.78
C THR A 139 15.08 12.78 -16.16
N GLY A 140 13.92 13.13 -16.71
CA GLY A 140 13.80 13.63 -18.09
C GLY A 140 14.03 12.52 -19.14
N ASN A 141 13.96 12.86 -20.43
CA ASN A 141 14.32 11.94 -21.50
C ASN A 141 15.82 11.60 -21.39
N LYS A 142 16.16 10.31 -21.36
CA LYS A 142 17.56 9.83 -21.32
C LYS A 142 18.46 10.47 -20.23
N PHE A 143 17.91 10.88 -19.08
CA PHE A 143 18.64 11.49 -17.95
C PHE A 143 19.18 12.93 -18.17
N GLU A 144 18.67 13.64 -19.18
CA GLU A 144 19.11 15.01 -19.53
C GLU A 144 19.07 16.00 -18.36
N ASN A 145 18.05 15.93 -17.51
CA ASN A 145 17.92 16.84 -16.37
C ASN A 145 18.99 16.58 -15.29
N TYR A 146 19.40 15.32 -15.10
CA TYR A 146 20.44 14.97 -14.14
C TYR A 146 21.80 15.46 -14.64
N GLU A 147 22.07 15.29 -15.94
CA GLU A 147 23.27 15.80 -16.58
C GLU A 147 23.35 17.33 -16.49
N LYS A 148 22.25 18.03 -16.82
CA LYS A 148 22.15 19.49 -16.70
C LYS A 148 22.43 19.97 -15.27
N SER A 149 21.84 19.32 -14.28
CA SER A 149 22.03 19.65 -12.86
C SER A 149 23.50 19.50 -12.44
N LEU A 150 24.14 18.39 -12.79
CA LEU A 150 25.53 18.13 -12.45
C LEU A 150 26.49 19.10 -13.17
N LEU A 151 26.19 19.48 -14.41
CA LEU A 151 26.96 20.47 -15.16
C LEU A 151 26.84 21.87 -14.55
N GLN A 152 25.63 22.27 -14.13
CA GLN A 152 25.42 23.56 -13.46
C GLN A 152 26.11 23.59 -12.09
N LYS A 153 26.09 22.50 -11.32
CA LYS A 153 26.87 22.34 -10.08
C LYS A 153 28.36 22.50 -10.34
N LYS A 154 28.89 21.89 -11.41
CA LYS A 154 30.29 22.03 -11.80
C LYS A 154 30.66 23.49 -12.07
N ASN A 155 29.87 24.19 -12.88
CA ASN A 155 30.09 25.60 -13.20
C ASN A 155 30.06 26.48 -11.94
N HIS A 156 29.11 26.25 -11.04
CA HIS A 156 29.04 26.96 -9.76
C HIS A 156 30.27 26.71 -8.89
N TYR A 157 30.73 25.46 -8.81
CA TYR A 157 31.92 25.10 -8.04
C TYR A 157 33.20 25.74 -8.59
N GLU A 158 33.37 25.74 -9.92
CA GLU A 158 34.51 26.37 -10.58
C GLU A 158 34.53 27.89 -10.33
N ASN A 159 33.35 28.53 -10.27
CA ASN A 159 33.23 29.95 -9.92
C ASN A 159 33.65 30.28 -8.47
N LEU A 160 33.60 29.30 -7.55
CA LEU A 160 34.05 29.49 -6.16
C LEU A 160 35.59 29.51 -6.04
N GLN A 161 36.33 29.11 -7.09
CA GLN A 161 37.80 29.11 -7.14
C GLN A 161 38.45 28.37 -5.96
N LEU A 162 37.85 27.26 -5.52
CA LEU A 162 38.37 26.44 -4.41
C LEU A 162 39.58 25.61 -4.87
N PRO A 163 40.55 25.33 -3.95
CA PRO A 163 41.78 24.60 -4.28
C PRO A 163 41.56 23.10 -4.54
N MET A 164 40.37 22.58 -4.23
CA MET A 164 40.00 21.19 -4.43
C MET A 164 39.44 21.01 -5.85
N GLY A 165 39.89 20.01 -6.59
CA GLY A 165 39.32 19.68 -7.90
C GLY A 165 37.91 19.09 -7.78
N PHE A 166 37.01 19.47 -8.70
CA PHE A 166 35.62 19.01 -8.73
C PHE A 166 35.48 17.48 -8.84
N ASP A 167 36.45 16.80 -9.46
CA ASP A 167 36.46 15.34 -9.60
C ASP A 167 36.43 14.61 -8.25
N LYS A 168 36.98 15.21 -7.19
CA LYS A 168 36.91 14.65 -5.82
C LYS A 168 35.48 14.62 -5.28
N LEU A 169 34.62 15.54 -5.70
CA LEU A 169 33.21 15.60 -5.31
C LEU A 169 32.33 14.70 -6.18
N MET A 170 32.67 14.52 -7.45
CA MET A 170 31.90 13.69 -8.40
C MET A 170 31.86 12.20 -7.99
N GLY A 171 32.90 11.72 -7.29
CA GLY A 171 32.99 10.32 -6.90
C GLY A 171 33.03 9.41 -8.12
N LYS A 172 32.16 8.39 -8.17
CA LYS A 172 32.14 7.39 -9.24
C LYS A 172 31.31 7.77 -10.47
N VAL A 173 30.81 9.01 -10.56
CA VAL A 173 29.92 9.41 -11.66
C VAL A 173 30.68 9.83 -12.91
N ASN A 174 30.26 9.26 -14.03
CA ASN A 174 30.67 9.70 -15.36
C ASN A 174 29.46 10.30 -16.10
N MET A 175 29.52 11.60 -16.39
CA MET A 175 28.45 12.33 -17.06
C MET A 175 28.14 11.77 -18.47
N GLY A 176 29.12 11.15 -19.14
CA GLY A 176 28.92 10.54 -20.45
C GLY A 176 28.30 9.13 -20.43
N ASN A 177 28.15 8.51 -19.26
CA ASN A 177 27.59 7.17 -19.12
C ASN A 177 26.19 7.21 -18.47
N LYS A 178 25.18 6.76 -19.22
CA LYS A 178 23.78 6.73 -18.78
C LYS A 178 23.53 5.86 -17.55
N GLU A 179 24.22 4.73 -17.43
CA GLU A 179 24.05 3.85 -16.25
C GLU A 179 24.62 4.49 -14.98
N SER A 180 25.68 5.27 -15.14
CA SER A 180 26.30 6.03 -14.05
C SER A 180 25.40 7.19 -13.59
N LEU A 181 24.81 7.94 -14.53
CA LEU A 181 23.79 8.96 -14.24
C LEU A 181 22.54 8.39 -13.57
N LYS A 182 22.10 7.20 -13.99
CA LYS A 182 20.97 6.52 -13.35
C LYS A 182 21.28 6.17 -11.89
N SER A 183 22.49 5.67 -11.64
CA SER A 183 22.94 5.25 -10.32
C SER A 183 23.12 6.43 -9.36
N SER A 184 23.52 7.60 -9.86
CA SER A 184 23.67 8.82 -9.04
C SER A 184 22.37 9.49 -8.66
N GLY A 185 21.31 9.31 -9.45
CA GLY A 185 19.96 9.80 -9.17
C GLY A 185 19.15 8.93 -8.21
N GLY A 186 19.81 8.15 -7.36
CA GLY A 186 19.18 7.38 -6.30
C GLY A 186 18.54 8.28 -5.24
N LEU A 187 17.43 7.81 -4.65
CA LEU A 187 16.68 8.52 -3.61
C LEU A 187 17.27 8.38 -2.20
N ASN A 188 18.37 7.64 -2.07
CA ASN A 188 19.18 7.60 -0.86
C ASN A 188 20.28 8.64 -1.01
N VAL A 189 20.32 9.63 -0.12
CA VAL A 189 21.29 10.72 -0.18
C VAL A 189 21.92 10.99 1.18
N CYS A 190 23.11 11.54 1.21
CA CYS A 190 23.76 12.02 2.42
C CYS A 190 24.36 13.42 2.20
N LEU A 191 24.61 14.14 3.29
CA LEU A 191 25.28 15.44 3.27
C LEU A 191 26.78 15.24 3.43
N GLY A 192 27.57 15.80 2.52
CA GLY A 192 29.02 15.87 2.59
C GLY A 192 29.48 17.26 3.01
N PHE A 193 30.31 17.34 4.05
CA PHE A 193 30.84 18.58 4.61
C PHE A 193 32.35 18.64 4.42
N THR A 194 32.83 19.62 3.66
CA THR A 194 34.26 19.88 3.44
C THR A 194 34.62 21.22 4.05
N ILE A 195 35.74 21.29 4.78
CA ILE A 195 36.15 22.52 5.48
C ILE A 195 37.32 23.17 4.77
N PHE A 196 37.17 24.46 4.51
CA PHE A 196 38.18 25.32 3.95
C PHE A 196 38.57 26.39 4.97
N GLU A 197 39.84 26.74 4.99
CA GLU A 197 40.35 27.88 5.74
C GLU A 197 40.58 29.03 4.76
N LYS A 198 40.13 30.22 5.12
CA LYS A 198 40.36 31.42 4.32
C LYS A 198 41.70 32.05 4.72
N ASP A 199 42.59 32.20 3.74
CA ASP A 199 43.79 33.00 3.91
C ASP A 199 43.43 34.50 3.82
N PHE A 200 43.75 35.24 4.88
CA PHE A 200 43.45 36.66 4.99
C PHE A 200 44.22 37.51 3.96
N TYR A 201 45.46 37.14 3.65
CA TYR A 201 46.35 37.97 2.85
C TYR A 201 46.17 37.75 1.35
N GLN A 202 45.99 36.49 0.96
CA GLN A 202 45.83 36.11 -0.44
C GLN A 202 44.35 36.15 -0.88
N ASN A 203 43.42 36.30 0.07
CA ASN A 203 41.98 36.16 -0.13
C ASN A 203 41.63 34.86 -0.87
N SER A 204 42.42 33.81 -0.63
CA SER A 204 42.30 32.49 -1.22
C SER A 204 41.81 31.49 -0.16
N TYR A 205 41.39 30.31 -0.60
CA TYR A 205 40.96 29.24 0.29
C TYR A 205 41.98 28.11 0.27
N SER A 206 42.23 27.50 1.44
CA SER A 206 43.04 26.29 1.58
C SER A 206 42.19 25.15 2.14
N LEU A 207 42.43 23.92 1.67
CA LEU A 207 41.70 22.75 2.16
C LEU A 207 42.18 22.41 3.58
N TYR A 208 41.29 22.54 4.56
CA TYR A 208 41.61 22.29 5.96
C TYR A 208 41.26 20.87 6.41
N LYS A 209 40.06 20.39 6.04
CA LYS A 209 39.62 19.00 6.27
C LYS A 209 38.89 18.45 5.06
N GLU A 210 39.20 17.20 4.73
CA GLU A 210 38.50 16.43 3.72
C GLU A 210 37.03 16.20 4.08
N THR A 211 36.25 15.79 3.08
CA THR A 211 34.80 15.61 3.20
C THR A 211 34.45 14.54 4.22
N ILE A 212 33.65 14.89 5.22
CA ILE A 212 32.97 13.93 6.09
C ILE A 212 31.50 13.83 5.70
N TYR A 213 30.90 12.66 5.86
CA TYR A 213 29.53 12.40 5.42
C TYR A 213 28.59 12.18 6.60
N SER A 214 27.37 12.67 6.48
CA SER A 214 26.28 12.39 7.41
C SER A 214 25.77 10.95 7.25
N HIS A 215 24.92 10.53 8.20
CA HIS A 215 24.07 9.36 7.97
C HIS A 215 23.19 9.54 6.72
N ASN A 216 22.76 8.41 6.16
CA ASN A 216 21.87 8.37 5.01
C ASN A 216 20.50 9.00 5.32
N ILE A 217 19.99 9.77 4.37
CA ILE A 217 18.67 10.37 4.35
C ILE A 217 17.86 9.61 3.30
N PHE A 218 16.90 8.85 3.79
CA PHE A 218 15.96 8.08 2.99
C PHE A 218 14.79 8.96 2.55
N HIS A 219 14.43 8.85 1.28
CA HIS A 219 13.19 9.42 0.77
C HIS A 219 11.98 8.67 1.34
N GLY A 220 11.12 9.37 2.08
CA GLY A 220 9.88 8.81 2.60
C GLY A 220 9.38 9.49 3.87
N ASP A 221 8.27 8.98 4.38
CA ASP A 221 7.64 9.42 5.62
C ASP A 221 8.21 8.62 6.81
N ASP A 222 7.86 8.98 8.05
CA ASP A 222 8.27 8.21 9.24
C ASP A 222 7.79 6.74 9.17
N LEU A 223 8.67 5.79 9.51
CA LEU A 223 8.30 4.37 9.59
C LEU A 223 7.42 4.15 10.80
N ASN A 224 6.13 3.92 10.55
CA ASN A 224 5.16 3.66 11.59
C ASN A 224 4.48 2.31 11.35
N ILE A 225 4.58 1.42 12.35
CA ILE A 225 3.82 0.19 12.37
C ILE A 225 2.39 0.56 12.80
N HIS A 226 1.45 0.55 11.86
CA HIS A 226 0.07 0.97 12.10
C HIS A 226 -0.74 -0.08 12.85
N HIS A 227 -0.51 -1.36 12.53
CA HIS A 227 -1.25 -2.46 13.13
C HIS A 227 -0.43 -3.76 13.08
N LEU A 228 -0.58 -4.58 14.12
CA LEU A 228 0.02 -5.90 14.21
C LEU A 228 -1.10 -6.95 14.31
N CYS A 229 -1.20 -7.85 13.33
CA CYS A 229 -2.29 -8.83 13.27
C CYS A 229 -2.22 -9.87 14.40
N ASN A 230 -1.01 -10.19 14.85
CA ASN A 230 -0.76 -11.13 15.95
C ASN A 230 0.16 -10.45 16.96
N THR A 231 -0.30 -10.24 18.18
CA THR A 231 0.47 -9.56 19.24
C THR A 231 1.17 -10.52 20.20
N LYS A 232 0.92 -11.84 20.07
CA LYS A 232 1.49 -12.88 20.92
C LYS A 232 2.01 -14.06 20.10
N GLY A 233 3.07 -14.70 20.59
CA GLY A 233 3.63 -15.93 20.02
C GLY A 233 4.34 -16.81 21.06
N SER A 234 4.63 -18.06 20.70
CA SER A 234 5.38 -18.98 21.57
C SER A 234 6.88 -18.77 21.45
N VAL A 235 7.63 -19.00 22.53
CA VAL A 235 9.11 -18.99 22.54
C VAL A 235 9.70 -19.98 21.52
N GLY A 236 8.97 -21.05 21.17
CA GLY A 236 9.38 -21.99 20.12
C GLY A 236 9.42 -21.40 18.69
N GLY A 237 8.88 -20.20 18.48
CA GLY A 237 8.82 -19.54 17.18
C GLY A 237 7.86 -20.19 16.18
N GLY A 238 7.99 -19.82 14.90
CA GLY A 238 7.28 -20.45 13.77
C GLY A 238 5.86 -19.94 13.51
N LEU A 239 5.36 -19.00 14.31
CA LEU A 239 4.11 -18.30 14.02
C LEU A 239 4.32 -17.32 12.86
N VAL A 240 3.46 -17.35 11.86
CA VAL A 240 3.46 -16.34 10.80
C VAL A 240 2.78 -15.08 11.33
N VAL A 241 3.54 -14.00 11.44
CA VAL A 241 3.07 -12.68 11.93
C VAL A 241 2.99 -11.73 10.74
N THR A 242 1.92 -10.95 10.69
CA THR A 242 1.75 -9.88 9.70
C THR A 242 1.64 -8.53 10.39
N LEU A 243 2.42 -7.56 9.91
CA LEU A 243 2.36 -6.17 10.34
C LEU A 243 1.95 -5.28 9.16
N LEU A 244 1.16 -4.25 9.45
CA LEU A 244 0.72 -3.24 8.48
C LEU A 244 1.54 -1.97 8.67
N MET A 245 2.21 -1.53 7.62
CA MET A 245 3.00 -0.31 7.60
C MET A 245 3.18 0.18 6.17
N LYS A 246 3.35 1.50 5.99
CA LYS A 246 3.69 2.06 4.68
C LYS A 246 5.16 1.74 4.35
N LEU A 247 5.38 1.11 3.20
CA LEU A 247 6.70 0.72 2.71
C LEU A 247 7.00 1.43 1.39
N TYR A 248 8.28 1.55 1.08
CA TYR A 248 8.78 2.15 -0.15
C TYR A 248 9.60 1.11 -0.90
N ALA A 249 9.39 1.05 -2.21
CA ALA A 249 10.10 0.12 -3.08
C ALA A 249 11.59 0.46 -3.15
N GLY A 250 12.45 -0.57 -3.20
CA GLY A 250 13.90 -0.41 -3.30
C GLY A 250 14.64 -0.26 -1.97
N TYR A 251 13.94 -0.36 -0.84
CA TYR A 251 14.56 -0.48 0.48
C TYR A 251 14.55 -1.93 0.97
N ASP A 252 15.66 -2.33 1.57
CA ASP A 252 15.78 -3.60 2.27
C ASP A 252 15.29 -3.41 3.71
N TYR A 253 14.21 -4.09 4.08
CA TYR A 253 13.65 -4.02 5.43
C TYR A 253 14.10 -5.20 6.28
N ASN A 254 14.41 -4.94 7.54
CA ASN A 254 14.77 -5.91 8.55
C ASN A 254 13.83 -5.78 9.74
N ILE A 255 13.39 -6.90 10.31
CA ILE A 255 12.61 -6.92 11.54
C ILE A 255 13.59 -7.15 12.68
N HIS A 256 13.67 -6.18 13.57
CA HIS A 256 14.53 -6.19 14.73
C HIS A 256 13.68 -6.42 15.99
N MET A 257 14.00 -7.44 16.76
CA MET A 257 13.30 -7.77 18.00
C MET A 257 14.30 -7.76 19.15
N VAL A 258 13.97 -7.04 20.23
CA VAL A 258 14.85 -6.84 21.39
C VAL A 258 14.10 -7.13 22.68
N TYR A 259 14.69 -7.95 23.52
CA TYR A 259 14.31 -8.12 24.92
C TYR A 259 15.27 -7.33 25.79
N LEU A 260 14.71 -6.39 26.56
CA LEU A 260 15.45 -5.64 27.56
C LEU A 260 15.21 -6.28 28.93
N ASP A 261 16.27 -6.52 29.68
CA ASP A 261 16.17 -7.02 31.04
C ASP A 261 15.48 -5.93 31.91
N PRO A 262 14.38 -6.27 32.61
CA PRO A 262 13.58 -5.31 33.37
C PRO A 262 14.34 -4.67 34.54
N ILE A 263 15.46 -5.24 35.02
CA ILE A 263 16.18 -4.74 36.19
C ILE A 263 17.23 -3.68 35.82
N ASN A 264 18.02 -3.94 34.77
CA ASN A 264 19.14 -3.10 34.38
C ASN A 264 18.90 -2.35 33.04
N GLY A 265 17.81 -2.66 32.32
CA GLY A 265 17.51 -2.08 31.01
C GLY A 265 18.47 -2.50 29.91
N ALA A 266 19.37 -3.46 30.16
CA ALA A 266 20.34 -3.95 29.18
C ALA A 266 19.66 -4.90 28.19
N ILE A 267 20.19 -4.95 26.97
CA ILE A 267 19.76 -5.90 25.94
C ILE A 267 20.16 -7.30 26.39
N SER A 268 19.17 -8.12 26.76
CA SER A 268 19.38 -9.52 27.18
C SER A 268 19.24 -10.49 26.00
N TRP A 269 18.48 -10.10 24.97
CA TRP A 269 18.36 -10.85 23.73
C TRP A 269 17.99 -9.92 22.59
N GLU A 270 18.59 -10.14 21.42
CA GLU A 270 18.26 -9.43 20.18
C GLU A 270 18.24 -10.39 19.01
N HIS A 271 17.40 -10.11 18.01
CA HIS A 271 17.32 -10.89 16.80
C HIS A 271 16.90 -10.03 15.62
N THR A 272 17.58 -10.19 14.49
CA THR A 272 17.30 -9.45 13.25
C THR A 272 16.93 -10.43 12.14
N LEU A 273 15.75 -10.24 11.54
CA LEU A 273 15.27 -11.05 10.42
C LEU A 273 15.18 -10.22 9.14
N PRO A 274 15.84 -10.62 8.06
CA PRO A 274 15.66 -9.96 6.77
C PRO A 274 14.27 -10.24 6.20
N VAL A 275 13.59 -9.19 5.76
CA VAL A 275 12.28 -9.30 5.13
C VAL A 275 12.47 -9.70 3.68
N ASN A 276 11.85 -10.83 3.30
CA ASN A 276 11.85 -11.24 1.90
C ASN A 276 10.95 -10.30 1.09
N PRO A 277 11.43 -9.66 0.01
CA PRO A 277 10.62 -8.77 -0.83
C PRO A 277 9.33 -9.42 -1.36
N LYS A 278 9.32 -10.74 -1.58
CA LYS A 278 8.12 -11.49 -2.01
C LYS A 278 7.04 -11.58 -0.94
N LYS A 279 7.39 -11.39 0.33
CA LYS A 279 6.47 -11.37 1.48
C LYS A 279 6.00 -9.94 1.83
N ILE A 280 6.34 -8.95 0.99
CA ILE A 280 5.79 -7.60 1.07
C ILE A 280 4.54 -7.55 0.19
N PHE A 281 3.38 -7.31 0.81
CA PHE A 281 2.13 -7.16 0.08
C PHE A 281 1.88 -5.69 -0.23
N SER A 282 1.89 -5.36 -1.53
CA SER A 282 1.50 -4.05 -2.07
C SER A 282 2.11 -2.84 -1.33
N ASN A 283 3.35 -2.95 -0.86
CA ASN A 283 4.05 -1.93 -0.05
C ASN A 283 3.27 -1.44 1.19
N ALA A 284 2.39 -2.28 1.75
CA ALA A 284 1.49 -1.94 2.85
C ALA A 284 1.54 -2.93 4.01
N ALA A 285 2.10 -4.12 3.81
CA ALA A 285 2.22 -5.13 4.85
C ALA A 285 3.50 -5.95 4.69
N ILE A 286 4.05 -6.37 5.83
CA ILE A 286 5.15 -7.33 5.92
C ILE A 286 4.63 -8.58 6.63
N THR A 287 4.85 -9.74 6.02
CA THR A 287 4.62 -11.04 6.65
C THR A 287 5.94 -11.76 6.90
N PHE A 288 6.15 -12.23 8.13
CA PHE A 288 7.37 -12.92 8.53
C PHE A 288 7.08 -14.06 9.50
N GLU A 289 8.04 -14.98 9.64
CA GLU A 289 7.96 -16.06 10.62
C GLU A 289 8.64 -15.63 11.91
N LEU A 290 7.94 -15.78 13.03
CA LEU A 290 8.42 -15.42 14.35
C LEU A 290 9.68 -16.24 14.70
N PRO A 291 10.79 -15.60 15.10
CA PRO A 291 11.99 -16.32 15.47
C PRO A 291 11.81 -17.05 16.81
N LYS A 292 12.78 -17.89 17.16
CA LYS A 292 12.81 -18.48 18.51
C LYS A 292 13.11 -17.38 19.52
N GLY A 293 12.22 -17.20 20.49
CA GLY A 293 12.35 -16.17 21.53
C GLY A 293 13.37 -16.55 22.60
N PRO A 294 13.74 -15.61 23.49
CA PRO A 294 14.57 -15.92 24.64
C PRO A 294 13.78 -16.79 25.64
N HIS A 295 14.46 -17.70 26.33
CA HIS A 295 13.83 -18.46 27.41
C HIS A 295 14.07 -17.73 28.74
N VAL A 296 13.01 -17.13 29.28
CA VAL A 296 13.05 -16.47 30.59
C VAL A 296 12.44 -17.42 31.62
N PRO A 297 13.21 -18.04 32.52
CA PRO A 297 12.67 -18.98 33.50
C PRO A 297 11.67 -18.27 34.44
N GLU A 298 10.69 -19.03 34.95
CA GLU A 298 9.70 -18.57 35.94
C GLU A 298 8.69 -17.49 35.48
N VAL A 299 8.73 -17.08 34.20
CA VAL A 299 7.79 -16.10 33.64
C VAL A 299 6.91 -16.76 32.57
N GLU A 300 5.59 -16.72 32.72
CA GLU A 300 4.65 -17.30 31.74
C GLU A 300 4.61 -16.51 30.42
N GLU A 301 4.58 -15.18 30.51
CA GLU A 301 4.61 -14.27 29.36
C GLU A 301 5.53 -13.07 29.62
N PHE A 302 6.33 -12.69 28.63
CA PHE A 302 7.19 -11.51 28.70
C PHE A 302 7.14 -10.69 27.41
N LYS A 303 7.47 -9.40 27.52
CA LYS A 303 7.39 -8.43 26.42
C LYS A 303 8.72 -8.30 25.72
N VAL A 304 8.69 -8.27 24.39
CA VAL A 304 9.82 -7.86 23.55
C VAL A 304 9.41 -6.65 22.72
N HIS A 305 10.38 -5.80 22.41
CA HIS A 305 10.20 -4.66 21.52
C HIS A 305 10.47 -5.10 20.09
N LEU A 306 9.51 -4.87 19.20
CA LEU A 306 9.63 -5.12 17.77
C LEU A 306 9.74 -3.79 17.04
N GLU A 307 10.77 -3.67 16.20
CA GLU A 307 11.05 -2.51 15.36
C GLU A 307 11.30 -2.98 13.91
N VAL A 308 10.98 -2.15 12.93
CA VAL A 308 11.39 -2.37 11.53
C VAL A 308 12.52 -1.40 11.21
N VAL A 309 13.63 -1.95 10.73
CA VAL A 309 14.89 -1.24 10.43
C VAL A 309 15.15 -1.28 8.92
N VAL A 310 15.69 -0.22 8.35
CA VAL A 310 16.05 -0.17 6.92
C VAL A 310 17.53 -0.50 6.75
N GLY A 311 17.82 -1.59 6.04
CA GLY A 311 19.18 -2.07 5.77
C GLY A 311 19.97 -2.27 7.05
N GLN A 312 21.22 -1.78 7.06
CA GLN A 312 22.08 -1.72 8.25
C GLN A 312 22.11 -0.31 8.87
N SER A 313 21.13 0.53 8.53
CA SER A 313 21.11 1.90 9.01
C SER A 313 20.53 2.02 10.41
N THR A 314 20.72 3.18 11.03
CA THR A 314 20.05 3.54 12.30
C THR A 314 18.59 3.98 12.12
N TYR A 315 18.07 3.95 10.89
CA TYR A 315 16.70 4.33 10.59
C TYR A 315 15.74 3.19 10.90
N LYS A 316 14.90 3.42 11.92
CA LYS A 316 13.99 2.42 12.47
C LYS A 316 12.62 2.99 12.80
N SER A 317 11.62 2.11 12.83
CA SER A 317 10.27 2.45 13.24
C SER A 317 10.16 2.73 14.74
N GLN A 318 9.03 3.28 15.16
CA GLN A 318 8.65 3.23 16.57
C GLN A 318 8.55 1.76 17.03
N ALA A 319 9.05 1.49 18.23
CA ALA A 319 8.99 0.16 18.84
C ALA A 319 7.55 -0.20 19.23
N VAL A 320 7.13 -1.39 18.84
CA VAL A 320 5.83 -1.98 19.21
C VAL A 320 6.05 -3.16 20.14
N GLU A 321 5.23 -3.27 21.18
CA GLU A 321 5.30 -4.40 22.11
C GLU A 321 4.76 -5.69 21.44
N PHE A 322 5.53 -6.77 21.53
CA PHE A 322 5.15 -8.12 21.14
C PHE A 322 5.33 -9.06 22.33
N TRP A 323 4.41 -10.00 22.55
CA TRP A 323 4.45 -10.90 23.70
C TRP A 323 4.95 -12.30 23.32
N TYR A 324 5.96 -12.79 24.04
CA TYR A 324 6.36 -14.20 23.99
C TYR A 324 5.75 -14.96 25.16
N GLN A 325 5.28 -16.18 24.90
CA GLN A 325 4.73 -17.10 25.88
C GLN A 325 5.67 -18.31 26.03
N ASN A 326 6.11 -18.56 27.26
CA ASN A 326 6.77 -19.81 27.59
C ASN A 326 5.70 -20.91 27.59
N SER A 327 5.82 -21.84 26.66
CA SER A 327 5.05 -23.08 26.72
C SER A 327 5.52 -23.83 27.96
N SER A 328 4.69 -23.84 29.00
CA SER A 328 4.88 -24.67 30.18
C SER A 328 5.12 -26.12 29.75
N GLU A 329 6.00 -26.83 30.46
CA GLU A 329 6.33 -28.25 30.24
C GLU A 329 5.13 -29.23 30.40
N ASN A 330 3.88 -28.76 30.34
CA ASN A 330 2.67 -29.56 30.49
C ASN A 330 1.68 -29.39 29.32
N ALA A 331 2.18 -29.37 28.09
CA ALA A 331 1.36 -29.54 26.88
C ALA A 331 1.82 -30.75 26.04
N LEU A 332 2.08 -31.87 26.71
CA LEU A 332 1.76 -33.17 26.10
C LEU A 332 0.28 -33.12 25.69
N TRP A 333 -0.05 -33.61 24.49
CA TRP A 333 -1.40 -33.67 23.91
C TRP A 333 -1.99 -32.37 23.32
N ARG A 334 -1.51 -32.00 22.12
CA ARG A 334 -2.36 -31.69 20.93
C ARG A 334 -1.50 -31.45 19.68
N LYS A 335 -0.82 -32.49 19.20
CA LYS A 335 -0.52 -32.58 17.76
C LYS A 335 -1.86 -32.77 17.05
N ARG A 336 -2.33 -31.77 16.30
CA ARG A 336 -3.32 -32.03 15.24
C ARG A 336 -2.55 -32.50 14.00
N PRO A 337 -2.87 -33.67 13.43
CA PRO A 337 -2.15 -34.23 12.30
C PRO A 337 -2.41 -33.41 11.03
N ARG A 338 -1.36 -33.17 10.26
CA ARG A 338 -1.47 -32.78 8.84
C ARG A 338 -2.11 -33.97 8.11
N LEU A 339 -3.32 -33.78 7.56
CA LEU A 339 -3.86 -34.67 6.55
C LEU A 339 -3.14 -34.35 5.24
N VAL A 340 -2.07 -35.09 4.96
CA VAL A 340 -1.57 -35.30 3.61
C VAL A 340 -2.48 -36.37 3.01
N VAL A 341 -3.23 -36.00 1.99
CA VAL A 341 -3.78 -36.98 1.06
C VAL A 341 -2.63 -37.27 0.11
N ASP A 342 -2.07 -38.47 0.17
CA ASP A 342 -1.46 -39.07 -1.01
C ASP A 342 -1.82 -40.56 -1.05
N ASN A 343 -2.12 -40.97 -2.27
CA ASN A 343 -2.65 -42.28 -2.61
C ASN A 343 -1.57 -43.37 -2.47
N ASN A 344 -2.03 -44.51 -1.95
CA ASN A 344 -1.54 -45.88 -2.15
C ASN A 344 -0.21 -46.35 -1.53
N GLU A 345 -0.41 -47.23 -0.55
CA GLU A 345 0.17 -48.58 -0.39
C GLU A 345 1.66 -48.79 0.01
N THR A 346 1.76 -49.56 1.11
CA THR A 346 2.79 -50.55 1.47
C THR A 346 4.20 -50.10 1.89
N ILE A 347 4.36 -50.06 3.23
CA ILE A 347 5.31 -50.83 4.05
C ILE A 347 6.81 -50.85 3.67
N ALA A 348 7.60 -50.45 4.68
CA ALA A 348 8.92 -50.92 5.11
C ALA A 348 10.18 -50.09 4.75
N THR A 349 10.72 -49.53 5.86
CA THR A 349 12.12 -49.59 6.33
C THR A 349 13.22 -48.66 5.78
N LEU A 350 13.86 -48.02 6.77
CA LEU A 350 15.31 -47.76 6.94
C LEU A 350 15.96 -46.52 6.28
N ASP A 351 16.29 -45.57 7.17
CA ASP A 351 17.55 -44.85 7.43
C ASP A 351 18.53 -44.42 6.31
N MET A 352 18.94 -43.15 6.50
CA MET A 352 20.26 -42.50 6.35
C MET A 352 20.91 -42.24 4.98
N GLU A 353 21.32 -40.97 4.88
CA GLU A 353 22.54 -40.40 4.28
C GLU A 353 22.70 -40.24 2.75
N ASP A 354 23.43 -39.16 2.46
CA ASP A 354 24.14 -38.78 1.24
C ASP A 354 23.44 -38.09 0.05
N ALA A 355 23.78 -36.79 -0.01
CA ALA A 355 24.48 -36.13 -1.11
C ALA A 355 23.69 -35.69 -2.36
N GLN A 356 23.75 -34.37 -2.55
CA GLN A 356 24.14 -33.71 -3.81
C GLN A 356 24.39 -34.64 -5.01
N SER A 357 23.70 -34.40 -6.12
CA SER A 357 24.35 -34.01 -7.37
C SER A 357 23.36 -33.84 -8.52
N LEU A 358 23.51 -32.69 -9.20
CA LEU A 358 23.38 -32.45 -10.65
C LEU A 358 22.07 -32.83 -11.38
N ALA A 359 21.63 -32.13 -12.42
CA ALA A 359 21.91 -30.82 -13.00
C ALA A 359 21.04 -30.74 -14.27
N MET A 360 20.72 -29.50 -14.68
CA MET A 360 20.56 -29.07 -16.07
C MET A 360 19.42 -29.62 -16.94
N ALA A 361 18.46 -28.74 -17.19
CA ALA A 361 18.28 -28.13 -18.52
C ALA A 361 17.54 -26.79 -18.31
N ALA A 362 18.23 -25.65 -18.23
CA ALA A 362 18.50 -24.77 -19.37
C ALA A 362 17.26 -24.54 -20.26
N ILE A 363 16.62 -23.38 -20.12
CA ILE A 363 16.17 -22.51 -21.21
C ILE A 363 16.23 -21.06 -20.71
N ASN A 364 16.80 -20.20 -21.57
CA ASN A 364 17.16 -18.80 -21.37
C ASN A 364 15.93 -17.86 -21.36
N PRO A 365 16.04 -16.65 -20.76
CA PRO A 365 15.04 -15.60 -20.80
C PRO A 365 15.26 -14.71 -22.03
N ARG A 366 14.46 -14.87 -23.09
CA ARG A 366 14.32 -13.91 -24.19
C ARG A 366 13.16 -14.34 -25.09
N GLU A 367 11.97 -13.89 -24.74
CA GLU A 367 10.85 -13.57 -25.64
C GLU A 367 9.75 -12.95 -24.77
N MET A 368 9.86 -11.64 -24.64
CA MET A 368 8.88 -10.73 -24.06
C MET A 368 8.34 -9.96 -25.26
N HIS A 369 7.31 -10.51 -25.90
CA HIS A 369 6.27 -9.84 -26.69
C HIS A 369 5.45 -10.92 -27.40
N ASP A 370 4.13 -10.72 -27.39
CA ASP A 370 3.11 -11.53 -28.03
C ASP A 370 2.88 -12.93 -27.44
N LEU A 371 1.74 -13.08 -26.74
CA LEU A 371 0.74 -14.13 -26.98
C LEU A 371 -0.37 -14.03 -25.92
N ASN A 372 -1.53 -13.57 -26.40
CA ASN A 372 -2.90 -13.95 -26.00
C ASN A 372 -3.21 -14.13 -24.51
N TYR A 373 -4.01 -13.18 -24.01
CA TYR A 373 -5.04 -13.36 -22.99
C TYR A 373 -5.50 -14.83 -22.90
N ASN A 374 -5.01 -15.54 -21.90
CA ASN A 374 -5.47 -16.87 -21.57
C ASN A 374 -6.56 -16.70 -20.49
N PRO A 375 -7.85 -16.99 -20.76
CA PRO A 375 -8.95 -16.80 -19.82
C PRO A 375 -8.86 -17.69 -18.56
N ASN A 376 -7.81 -18.50 -18.42
CA ASN A 376 -7.70 -19.53 -17.40
C ASN A 376 -6.71 -19.22 -16.25
N ILE A 377 -6.20 -18.00 -16.13
CA ILE A 377 -5.32 -17.65 -14.98
C ILE A 377 -6.13 -17.45 -13.68
N CYS A 378 -7.44 -17.20 -13.75
CA CYS A 378 -8.32 -17.26 -12.56
C CYS A 378 -8.47 -18.67 -11.98
N ALA A 379 -8.05 -19.73 -12.69
CA ALA A 379 -8.05 -21.10 -12.16
C ALA A 379 -6.74 -21.47 -11.42
N GLN A 380 -5.68 -20.65 -11.48
CA GLN A 380 -4.36 -20.99 -10.92
C GLN A 380 -3.99 -20.28 -9.61
N LEU A 381 -4.86 -19.43 -9.06
CA LEU A 381 -4.68 -18.80 -7.74
C LEU A 381 -5.55 -19.41 -6.63
N GLY A 382 -5.87 -20.71 -6.72
CA GLY A 382 -6.19 -21.52 -5.55
C GLY A 382 -7.41 -21.09 -4.72
N PHE A 383 -8.45 -20.58 -5.38
CA PHE A 383 -9.81 -20.60 -4.83
C PHE A 383 -10.70 -21.48 -5.72
N ASP A 384 -10.36 -22.77 -5.77
CA ASP A 384 -11.33 -23.81 -6.09
C ASP A 384 -12.42 -23.79 -4.99
N CYS A 385 -13.40 -22.90 -5.13
CA CYS A 385 -14.71 -23.17 -4.57
C CYS A 385 -15.41 -24.15 -5.52
N LEU A 386 -14.91 -25.39 -5.55
CA LEU A 386 -15.68 -26.55 -5.96
C LEU A 386 -16.98 -26.56 -5.14
N ILE A 387 -18.02 -25.98 -5.75
CA ILE A 387 -19.23 -26.68 -6.19
C ILE A 387 -19.45 -28.00 -5.42
N SER A 388 -20.62 -28.06 -4.78
CA SER A 388 -21.19 -29.15 -3.97
C SER A 388 -20.77 -29.17 -2.50
N ASP A 389 -21.60 -28.54 -1.65
CA ASP A 389 -22.15 -29.25 -0.49
C ASP A 389 -23.25 -28.39 0.16
N SER A 390 -24.49 -28.78 -0.12
CA SER A 390 -25.66 -28.42 0.66
C SER A 390 -25.50 -28.95 2.09
N ALA A 391 -24.95 -28.13 2.99
CA ALA A 391 -24.85 -28.43 4.42
C ALA A 391 -25.25 -27.23 5.29
N VAL A 392 -26.36 -27.46 5.98
CA VAL A 392 -27.19 -26.67 6.91
C VAL A 392 -26.45 -26.17 8.17
N TYR A 393 -26.80 -24.91 8.55
CA TYR A 393 -26.70 -24.11 9.80
C TYR A 393 -25.85 -24.56 11.02
N VAL A 394 -25.14 -23.60 11.66
CA VAL A 394 -25.14 -23.26 13.13
C VAL A 394 -24.38 -21.93 13.41
N SER A 395 -25.09 -20.92 13.96
CA SER A 395 -24.83 -19.88 15.03
C SER A 395 -23.42 -19.27 15.27
N ARG A 396 -23.15 -18.01 15.69
CA ARG A 396 -23.89 -16.78 16.13
C ARG A 396 -23.04 -15.54 15.72
N ASP A 397 -23.66 -14.36 15.81
CA ASP A 397 -23.11 -12.98 15.74
C ASP A 397 -23.25 -12.26 14.39
N CYS A 398 -24.37 -11.53 14.27
CA CYS A 398 -24.45 -10.27 13.53
C CYS A 398 -25.30 -9.32 14.38
N MET A 399 -24.73 -8.15 14.69
CA MET A 399 -25.20 -7.03 15.52
C MET A 399 -24.64 -6.98 16.95
N ASN A 400 -23.84 -5.93 17.17
CA ASN A 400 -23.10 -5.49 18.34
C ASN A 400 -23.68 -5.82 19.73
N GLY A 401 -22.79 -6.14 20.67
CA GLY A 401 -23.04 -6.10 22.11
C GLY A 401 -22.50 -7.34 22.83
N ALA A 402 -21.62 -7.11 23.80
CA ALA A 402 -20.98 -8.11 24.65
C ALA A 402 -21.96 -9.19 25.17
N ASP A 403 -21.62 -10.47 25.06
CA ASP A 403 -21.44 -11.35 26.24
C ASP A 403 -21.01 -12.79 25.92
N LYS A 404 -20.47 -13.44 26.95
CA LYS A 404 -19.71 -14.70 26.96
C LYS A 404 -20.56 -15.97 26.72
N ASN A 405 -20.00 -16.88 25.92
CA ASN A 405 -20.27 -18.34 25.75
C ASN A 405 -21.67 -18.83 25.27
N PRO A 406 -21.80 -19.39 24.06
CA PRO A 406 -23.00 -20.12 23.63
C PRO A 406 -22.84 -21.67 23.58
N LYS A 407 -23.93 -22.38 23.94
CA LYS A 407 -24.10 -23.85 23.89
C LYS A 407 -24.64 -24.33 22.51
N PRO A 408 -24.34 -25.58 22.08
CA PRO A 408 -24.68 -26.10 20.74
C PRO A 408 -26.10 -26.71 20.64
N LEU A 409 -26.71 -26.66 19.45
CA LEU A 409 -27.93 -27.41 19.08
C LEU A 409 -27.72 -28.24 17.78
N LYS A 410 -28.55 -29.29 17.64
CA LYS A 410 -28.24 -30.62 17.04
C LYS A 410 -27.88 -30.64 15.55
N ARG A 411 -26.89 -31.49 15.21
CA ARG A 411 -26.52 -31.91 13.85
C ARG A 411 -27.71 -32.56 13.13
N VAL A 412 -28.06 -32.08 11.94
CA VAL A 412 -28.91 -32.84 11.00
C VAL A 412 -27.99 -33.73 10.13
N PRO A 413 -28.29 -35.03 9.96
CA PRO A 413 -27.46 -35.94 9.17
C PRO A 413 -27.45 -35.57 7.68
N LYS A 414 -26.32 -35.86 7.02
CA LYS A 414 -26.16 -35.81 5.57
C LYS A 414 -27.06 -36.86 4.91
N THR A 415 -28.20 -36.49 4.35
CA THR A 415 -28.93 -37.22 3.28
C THR A 415 -30.23 -36.47 2.91
N ASP A 416 -30.50 -36.36 1.61
CA ASP A 416 -31.67 -35.76 0.94
C ASP A 416 -31.78 -34.22 0.90
N THR A 417 -31.40 -33.66 -0.25
CA THR A 417 -31.69 -32.27 -0.66
C THR A 417 -33.18 -31.91 -0.61
N LYS A 418 -34.08 -32.91 -0.74
CA LYS A 418 -35.53 -32.74 -0.57
C LYS A 418 -35.93 -32.35 0.86
N ASN A 419 -35.25 -32.85 1.88
CA ASN A 419 -35.53 -32.50 3.27
C ASN A 419 -35.12 -31.05 3.59
N ILE A 420 -33.99 -30.60 3.05
CA ILE A 420 -33.50 -29.23 3.26
C ILE A 420 -34.44 -28.21 2.63
N LEU A 421 -34.94 -28.46 1.42
CA LEU A 421 -35.90 -27.57 0.77
C LEU A 421 -37.22 -27.48 1.54
N HIS A 422 -37.73 -28.61 2.05
CA HIS A 422 -38.95 -28.64 2.86
C HIS A 422 -38.77 -27.84 4.15
N ILE A 423 -37.62 -27.96 4.81
CA ILE A 423 -37.29 -27.18 6.02
C ILE A 423 -37.24 -25.68 5.69
N ILE A 424 -36.57 -25.27 4.61
CA ILE A 424 -36.47 -23.86 4.22
C ILE A 424 -37.85 -23.27 3.94
N LEU A 425 -38.69 -24.00 3.19
CA LEU A 425 -40.07 -23.57 2.89
C LEU A 425 -40.92 -23.45 4.16
N GLN A 426 -40.85 -24.46 5.04
CA GLN A 426 -41.59 -24.45 6.31
C GLN A 426 -41.16 -23.29 7.21
N GLU A 427 -39.85 -23.03 7.34
CA GLU A 427 -39.34 -21.93 8.14
C GLU A 427 -39.68 -20.55 7.56
N LEU A 428 -39.66 -20.40 6.23
CA LEU A 428 -40.11 -19.18 5.56
C LEU A 428 -41.61 -18.94 5.79
N GLU A 429 -42.45 -19.98 5.64
CA GLU A 429 -43.89 -19.89 5.89
C GLU A 429 -44.20 -19.59 7.36
N ASP A 430 -43.49 -20.25 8.29
CA ASP A 430 -43.59 -19.99 9.73
C ASP A 430 -43.17 -18.55 10.08
N TYR A 431 -42.13 -18.04 9.44
CA TYR A 431 -41.66 -16.67 9.62
C TYR A 431 -42.74 -15.67 9.18
N PHE A 432 -43.26 -15.80 7.96
CA PHE A 432 -44.26 -14.89 7.43
C PHE A 432 -45.62 -15.02 8.13
N THR A 433 -46.01 -16.21 8.59
CA THR A 433 -47.24 -16.39 9.39
C THR A 433 -47.13 -15.79 10.79
N LYS A 434 -45.97 -15.95 11.46
CA LYS A 434 -45.69 -15.25 12.73
C LYS A 434 -45.72 -13.74 12.55
N PHE A 435 -45.05 -13.22 11.51
CA PHE A 435 -45.07 -11.79 11.19
C PHE A 435 -46.49 -11.25 10.95
N LYS A 436 -47.33 -11.96 10.16
CA LYS A 436 -48.72 -11.58 9.92
C LYS A 436 -49.57 -11.54 11.20
N ARG A 437 -49.26 -12.38 12.19
CA ARG A 437 -49.98 -12.46 13.48
C ARG A 437 -49.54 -11.38 14.47
N THR A 438 -48.24 -11.16 14.62
CA THR A 438 -47.69 -10.27 15.67
C THR A 438 -47.49 -8.83 15.20
N LYS A 439 -47.42 -8.59 13.87
CA LYS A 439 -46.95 -7.33 13.27
C LYS A 439 -45.54 -6.89 13.71
N GLU A 440 -44.85 -7.72 14.48
CA GLU A 440 -43.47 -7.55 14.90
C GLU A 440 -42.58 -8.48 14.08
N ILE A 441 -41.39 -8.01 13.69
CA ILE A 441 -40.41 -8.77 12.93
C ILE A 441 -39.82 -9.84 13.86
N PRO A 442 -40.06 -11.15 13.61
CA PRO A 442 -39.36 -12.19 14.37
C PRO A 442 -37.85 -12.01 14.17
N LEU A 443 -37.10 -11.94 15.27
CA LEU A 443 -35.66 -11.65 15.21
C LEU A 443 -34.98 -12.69 14.31
N ILE A 444 -34.29 -12.25 13.25
CA ILE A 444 -33.57 -13.11 12.29
C ILE A 444 -32.30 -13.61 12.99
N LYS A 445 -32.44 -14.56 13.92
CA LYS A 445 -31.34 -15.03 14.80
C LYS A 445 -30.48 -16.12 14.18
N GLU A 446 -30.94 -16.74 13.09
CA GLU A 446 -30.35 -17.96 12.57
C GLU A 446 -29.65 -17.68 11.24
N CYS A 447 -28.33 -17.90 11.24
CA CYS A 447 -27.46 -17.77 10.09
C CYS A 447 -26.47 -18.95 10.02
N ASP A 448 -25.96 -19.23 8.82
CA ASP A 448 -24.92 -20.24 8.61
C ASP A 448 -23.51 -19.72 8.99
N LYS A 449 -22.47 -20.53 8.78
CA LYS A 449 -21.06 -20.18 9.07
C LYS A 449 -20.56 -18.94 8.31
N PHE A 450 -21.22 -18.59 7.21
CA PHE A 450 -20.92 -17.45 6.37
C PHE A 450 -21.80 -16.24 6.69
N GLY A 451 -22.69 -16.35 7.69
CA GLY A 451 -23.67 -15.32 8.04
C GLY A 451 -24.88 -15.28 7.10
N ASN A 452 -25.07 -16.28 6.24
CA ASN A 452 -26.24 -16.34 5.36
C ASN A 452 -27.47 -16.70 6.19
N THR A 453 -28.49 -15.87 6.08
CA THR A 453 -29.80 -16.11 6.70
C THR A 453 -30.66 -17.04 5.84
N ILE A 454 -31.81 -17.48 6.37
CA ILE A 454 -32.81 -18.24 5.61
C ILE A 454 -33.20 -17.58 4.27
N PHE A 455 -33.19 -16.24 4.21
CA PHE A 455 -33.49 -15.48 3.00
C PHE A 455 -32.40 -15.60 1.92
N HIS A 456 -31.13 -15.76 2.31
CA HIS A 456 -30.06 -16.02 1.35
C HIS A 456 -30.18 -17.44 0.77
N ALA A 457 -30.55 -18.41 1.62
CA ALA A 457 -30.83 -19.78 1.18
C ALA A 457 -32.04 -19.85 0.25
N ALA A 458 -33.07 -19.03 0.49
CA ALA A 458 -34.27 -18.96 -0.34
C ALA A 458 -34.00 -18.59 -1.81
N ILE A 459 -32.91 -17.87 -2.09
CA ILE A 459 -32.52 -17.45 -3.45
C ILE A 459 -31.97 -18.62 -4.29
N MET A 460 -31.47 -19.66 -3.63
CA MET A 460 -30.87 -20.81 -4.32
C MET A 460 -31.91 -21.62 -5.10
N ASP A 461 -33.15 -21.65 -4.60
CA ASP A 461 -34.24 -22.48 -5.11
C ASP A 461 -35.42 -21.64 -5.60
N GLU A 462 -35.97 -22.00 -6.76
CA GLU A 462 -37.04 -21.27 -7.42
C GLU A 462 -38.37 -21.30 -6.63
N LYS A 463 -38.67 -22.42 -5.95
CA LYS A 463 -39.91 -22.55 -5.16
C LYS A 463 -39.83 -21.70 -3.90
N SER A 464 -38.68 -21.74 -3.22
CA SER A 464 -38.42 -20.89 -2.04
C SER A 464 -38.45 -19.41 -2.39
N LEU A 465 -37.86 -19.04 -3.53
CA LEU A 465 -37.87 -17.67 -4.06
C LEU A 465 -39.31 -17.20 -4.39
N LEU A 466 -40.15 -18.08 -4.95
CA LEU A 466 -41.54 -17.76 -5.25
C LEU A 466 -42.38 -17.52 -3.99
N VAL A 467 -42.22 -18.38 -2.97
CA VAL A 467 -42.88 -18.20 -1.66
C VAL A 467 -42.42 -16.90 -1.00
N PHE A 468 -41.10 -16.67 -0.98
CA PHE A 468 -40.52 -15.42 -0.49
C PHE A 468 -41.13 -14.20 -1.20
N TYR A 469 -41.22 -14.21 -2.53
CA TYR A 469 -41.78 -13.12 -3.31
C TYR A 469 -43.28 -12.90 -3.06
N ARG A 470 -44.07 -13.97 -3.02
CA ARG A 470 -45.53 -13.91 -2.75
C ARG A 470 -45.80 -13.17 -1.44
N HIS A 471 -45.07 -13.52 -0.38
CA HIS A 471 -45.22 -12.87 0.91
C HIS A 471 -44.75 -11.42 0.93
N MET A 472 -43.72 -11.08 0.15
CA MET A 472 -43.21 -9.70 0.03
C MET A 472 -44.11 -8.79 -0.82
N LYS A 473 -44.96 -9.35 -1.70
CA LYS A 473 -45.93 -8.60 -2.52
C LYS A 473 -47.25 -8.35 -1.78
N ASP A 474 -47.69 -9.31 -0.97
CA ASP A 474 -48.99 -9.26 -0.25
C ASP A 474 -48.93 -8.47 1.07
N SER A 475 -47.76 -8.02 1.50
CA SER A 475 -47.55 -7.30 2.77
C SER A 475 -46.49 -6.22 2.56
N THR A 476 -46.66 -5.03 3.16
CA THR A 476 -45.58 -4.01 3.15
C THR A 476 -44.31 -4.68 3.67
N PRO A 477 -43.26 -4.85 2.85
CA PRO A 477 -42.12 -5.66 3.22
C PRO A 477 -41.46 -5.01 4.45
N PRO A 478 -41.10 -5.78 5.48
CA PRO A 478 -40.29 -5.24 6.56
C PRO A 478 -38.98 -4.76 5.93
N LYS A 479 -38.75 -3.43 5.92
CA LYS A 479 -37.53 -2.81 5.35
C LYS A 479 -36.25 -3.47 5.88
N GLU A 480 -36.31 -4.09 7.06
CA GLU A 480 -35.22 -4.81 7.70
C GLU A 480 -34.77 -6.08 6.96
N ILE A 481 -35.66 -6.80 6.27
CA ILE A 481 -35.27 -8.01 5.50
C ILE A 481 -34.35 -7.64 4.33
N LEU A 482 -34.62 -6.51 3.68
CA LEU A 482 -33.86 -6.01 2.53
C LEU A 482 -32.47 -5.49 2.93
N LYS A 483 -32.26 -5.20 4.23
CA LYS A 483 -30.98 -4.75 4.79
C LYS A 483 -30.10 -5.89 5.30
N VAL A 484 -30.58 -7.13 5.26
CA VAL A 484 -29.81 -8.27 5.76
C VAL A 484 -28.55 -8.45 4.91
N ARG A 485 -27.41 -8.62 5.59
CA ARG A 485 -26.11 -8.87 4.97
C ARG A 485 -25.45 -10.07 5.65
N ASN A 486 -24.71 -10.85 4.89
CA ASN A 486 -23.88 -11.92 5.43
C ASN A 486 -22.51 -11.37 5.92
N ARG A 487 -21.60 -12.25 6.35
CA ARG A 487 -20.28 -11.85 6.88
C ARG A 487 -19.38 -11.15 5.86
N PHE A 488 -19.62 -11.37 4.56
CA PHE A 488 -18.92 -10.69 3.46
C PHE A 488 -19.59 -9.38 3.05
N ARG A 489 -20.56 -8.89 3.84
CA ARG A 489 -21.44 -7.76 3.52
C ARG A 489 -22.32 -7.98 2.28
N HIS A 490 -22.42 -9.20 1.76
CA HIS A 490 -23.29 -9.52 0.65
C HIS A 490 -24.75 -9.42 1.09
N ASN A 491 -25.53 -8.68 0.31
CA ASN A 491 -26.99 -8.74 0.39
C ASN A 491 -27.54 -9.85 -0.52
N LEU A 492 -28.86 -9.96 -0.57
CA LEU A 492 -29.59 -10.91 -1.42
C LEU A 492 -29.20 -10.82 -2.91
N LEU A 493 -29.02 -9.60 -3.45
CA LEU A 493 -28.62 -9.41 -4.85
C LEU A 493 -27.18 -9.87 -5.12
N HIS A 494 -26.22 -9.61 -4.23
CA HIS A 494 -24.86 -10.15 -4.35
C HIS A 494 -24.90 -11.67 -4.42
N TYR A 495 -25.68 -12.30 -3.52
CA TYR A 495 -25.77 -13.75 -3.47
C TYR A 495 -26.41 -14.33 -4.74
N ALA A 496 -27.44 -13.67 -5.29
CA ALA A 496 -28.01 -14.04 -6.58
C ALA A 496 -26.98 -13.94 -7.71
N CYS A 497 -26.17 -12.88 -7.74
CA CYS A 497 -25.13 -12.69 -8.75
C CYS A 497 -24.02 -13.73 -8.63
N ILE A 498 -23.50 -14.00 -7.42
CA ILE A 498 -22.45 -15.02 -7.17
C ILE A 498 -22.92 -16.43 -7.55
N ARG A 499 -24.22 -16.72 -7.43
CA ARG A 499 -24.79 -18.05 -7.70
C ARG A 499 -25.42 -18.17 -9.09
N ASN A 500 -25.24 -17.17 -9.94
CA ASN A 500 -25.84 -17.06 -11.28
C ASN A 500 -27.37 -17.30 -11.27
N LYS A 501 -28.08 -16.76 -10.28
CA LYS A 501 -29.54 -16.88 -10.14
C LYS A 501 -30.24 -15.67 -10.75
N ALA A 502 -30.15 -15.53 -12.07
CA ALA A 502 -30.69 -14.40 -12.82
C ALA A 502 -32.20 -14.18 -12.59
N ASN A 503 -32.97 -15.25 -12.39
CA ASN A 503 -34.41 -15.21 -12.12
C ASN A 503 -34.75 -14.47 -10.82
N ALA A 504 -33.83 -14.39 -9.87
CA ALA A 504 -34.03 -13.68 -8.60
C ALA A 504 -33.81 -12.16 -8.72
N ILE A 505 -33.08 -11.67 -9.72
CA ILE A 505 -32.67 -10.26 -9.80
C ILE A 505 -33.88 -9.34 -9.98
N LYS A 506 -34.72 -9.59 -10.99
CA LYS A 506 -35.89 -8.73 -11.29
C LYS A 506 -36.87 -8.64 -10.11
N PRO A 507 -37.27 -9.75 -9.44
CA PRO A 507 -38.09 -9.69 -8.23
C PRO A 507 -37.41 -8.95 -7.07
N LEU A 508 -36.12 -9.21 -6.80
CA LEU A 508 -35.38 -8.58 -5.70
C LEU A 508 -35.23 -7.06 -5.88
N VAL A 509 -35.00 -6.59 -7.11
CA VAL A 509 -35.00 -5.15 -7.44
C VAL A 509 -36.39 -4.55 -7.27
N GLY A 510 -37.44 -5.26 -7.69
CA GLY A 510 -38.83 -4.78 -7.58
C GLY A 510 -39.33 -4.64 -6.14
N ILE A 511 -38.83 -5.44 -5.20
CA ILE A 511 -39.11 -5.27 -3.77
C ILE A 511 -38.21 -4.22 -3.10
N GLY A 512 -37.29 -3.59 -3.85
CA GLY A 512 -36.43 -2.52 -3.37
C GLY A 512 -35.14 -2.97 -2.68
N CYS A 513 -34.62 -4.15 -2.99
CA CYS A 513 -33.29 -4.57 -2.51
C CYS A 513 -32.21 -3.58 -2.98
N ASP A 514 -31.19 -3.37 -2.14
CA ASP A 514 -30.21 -2.33 -2.40
C ASP A 514 -29.24 -2.72 -3.53
N LEU A 515 -29.24 -1.92 -4.60
CA LEU A 515 -28.38 -2.09 -5.77
C LEU A 515 -26.97 -1.52 -5.54
N GLN A 516 -26.85 -0.53 -4.66
CA GLN A 516 -25.59 0.20 -4.42
C GLN A 516 -24.76 -0.41 -3.28
N GLN A 517 -25.31 -1.43 -2.60
CA GLN A 517 -24.64 -2.05 -1.47
C GLN A 517 -23.26 -2.57 -1.92
N GLN A 518 -22.24 -2.28 -1.13
CA GLN A 518 -20.89 -2.77 -1.35
C GLN A 518 -20.59 -3.98 -0.47
N ASP A 519 -19.89 -4.96 -1.03
CA ASP A 519 -19.27 -6.06 -0.31
C ASP A 519 -18.02 -5.62 0.47
N TRP A 520 -17.25 -6.57 0.99
CA TRP A 520 -15.99 -6.30 1.69
C TRP A 520 -14.85 -5.82 0.78
N GLN A 521 -14.96 -5.95 -0.54
CA GLN A 521 -14.04 -5.36 -1.53
C GLN A 521 -14.62 -4.12 -2.23
N GLY A 522 -15.68 -3.52 -1.69
CA GLY A 522 -16.28 -2.33 -2.29
C GLY A 522 -17.13 -2.62 -3.53
N ARG A 523 -17.33 -3.88 -3.92
CA ARG A 523 -18.02 -4.27 -5.15
C ARG A 523 -19.53 -4.28 -4.95
N THR A 524 -20.27 -3.83 -5.96
CA THR A 524 -21.74 -3.95 -6.01
C THR A 524 -22.15 -5.32 -6.60
N PRO A 525 -23.44 -5.73 -6.54
CA PRO A 525 -23.89 -6.98 -7.14
C PRO A 525 -23.54 -7.10 -8.63
N LEU A 526 -23.62 -5.99 -9.38
CA LEU A 526 -23.31 -5.98 -10.80
C LEU A 526 -21.80 -6.13 -11.08
N HIS A 527 -20.93 -5.54 -10.25
CA HIS A 527 -19.48 -5.79 -10.34
C HIS A 527 -19.19 -7.30 -10.27
N LEU A 528 -19.81 -8.00 -9.30
CA LEU A 528 -19.63 -9.45 -9.15
C LEU A 528 -20.19 -10.26 -10.32
N ALA A 529 -21.31 -9.84 -10.91
CA ALA A 529 -21.86 -10.51 -12.09
C ALA A 529 -20.93 -10.39 -13.31
N ILE A 530 -20.30 -9.22 -13.48
CA ILE A 530 -19.33 -8.94 -14.54
C ILE A 530 -18.03 -9.74 -14.30
N GLU A 531 -17.46 -9.66 -13.09
CA GLU A 531 -16.20 -10.33 -12.73
C GLU A 531 -16.28 -11.85 -12.86
N ASN A 532 -17.42 -12.45 -12.49
CA ASN A 532 -17.64 -13.90 -12.65
C ASN A 532 -18.14 -14.28 -14.06
N ALA A 533 -18.26 -13.33 -14.99
CA ALA A 533 -18.77 -13.55 -16.36
C ALA A 533 -20.14 -14.25 -16.42
N HIS A 534 -21.03 -13.95 -15.48
CA HIS A 534 -22.36 -14.55 -15.38
C HIS A 534 -23.34 -13.91 -16.37
N LYS A 535 -23.30 -14.39 -17.62
CA LYS A 535 -24.05 -13.84 -18.77
C LYS A 535 -25.55 -13.68 -18.53
N GLU A 536 -26.19 -14.64 -17.88
CA GLU A 536 -27.64 -14.57 -17.58
C GLU A 536 -27.96 -13.44 -16.61
N CYS A 537 -27.14 -13.26 -15.57
CA CYS A 537 -27.28 -12.14 -14.64
C CYS A 537 -27.04 -10.80 -15.35
N ILE A 538 -25.98 -10.71 -16.17
CA ILE A 538 -25.64 -9.53 -16.95
C ILE A 538 -26.79 -9.13 -17.88
N SER A 539 -27.30 -10.07 -18.67
CA SER A 539 -28.45 -9.85 -19.56
C SER A 539 -29.69 -9.41 -18.79
N LYS A 540 -29.89 -9.91 -17.56
CA LYS A 540 -30.99 -9.45 -16.71
C LYS A 540 -30.81 -8.00 -16.26
N PHE A 541 -29.60 -7.60 -15.90
CA PHE A 541 -29.30 -6.21 -15.56
C PHE A 541 -29.42 -5.28 -16.77
N GLU A 542 -28.97 -5.72 -17.95
CA GLU A 542 -29.14 -5.01 -19.21
C GLU A 542 -30.63 -4.71 -19.48
N HIS A 543 -31.47 -5.75 -19.46
CA HIS A 543 -32.92 -5.58 -19.62
C HIS A 543 -33.53 -4.70 -18.51
N LEU A 544 -33.03 -4.77 -17.27
CA LEU A 544 -33.51 -3.91 -16.17
C LEU A 544 -33.18 -2.43 -16.40
N LEU A 545 -32.03 -2.12 -16.99
CA LEU A 545 -31.64 -0.76 -17.38
C LEU A 545 -32.50 -0.22 -18.53
N GLU A 546 -33.16 -1.07 -19.32
CA GLU A 546 -34.10 -0.64 -20.36
C GLU A 546 -35.52 -0.39 -19.79
N ILE A 547 -35.99 -1.27 -18.90
CA ILE A 547 -37.35 -1.19 -18.34
C ILE A 547 -37.44 -0.40 -17.04
N TYR A 548 -36.40 0.34 -16.65
CA TYR A 548 -36.31 0.96 -15.32
C TYR A 548 -37.45 1.96 -15.03
N HIS A 549 -38.04 2.57 -16.06
CA HIS A 549 -39.17 3.51 -15.96
C HIS A 549 -40.41 2.86 -15.33
N GLN A 550 -40.52 1.52 -15.38
CA GLN A 550 -41.65 0.78 -14.82
C GLN A 550 -41.58 0.64 -13.30
N TYR A 551 -40.44 0.97 -12.69
CA TYR A 551 -40.23 0.90 -11.25
C TYR A 551 -40.56 2.23 -10.55
N PRO A 552 -40.99 2.22 -9.28
CA PRO A 552 -41.25 3.44 -8.52
C PRO A 552 -39.98 4.29 -8.36
N GLU A 553 -40.15 5.61 -8.19
CA GLU A 553 -39.05 6.58 -8.09
C GLU A 553 -37.97 6.20 -7.07
N GLU A 554 -38.36 5.63 -5.91
CA GLU A 554 -37.42 5.15 -4.88
C GLU A 554 -36.41 4.11 -5.39
N VAL A 555 -36.81 3.29 -6.38
CA VAL A 555 -35.93 2.28 -6.98
C VAL A 555 -35.11 2.90 -8.10
N GLN A 556 -35.68 3.82 -8.88
CA GLN A 556 -34.96 4.55 -9.92
C GLN A 556 -33.77 5.34 -9.34
N GLU A 557 -33.94 5.97 -8.17
CA GLU A 557 -32.85 6.68 -7.49
C GLU A 557 -31.67 5.75 -7.13
N LYS A 558 -31.97 4.49 -6.76
CA LYS A 558 -30.94 3.48 -6.48
C LYS A 558 -30.16 3.07 -7.74
N PHE A 559 -30.81 3.03 -8.89
CA PHE A 559 -30.11 2.81 -10.17
C PHE A 559 -29.12 3.95 -10.44
N ILE A 560 -29.51 5.21 -10.28
CA ILE A 560 -28.61 6.36 -10.46
C ILE A 560 -27.42 6.27 -9.49
N LYS A 561 -27.66 5.96 -8.22
CA LYS A 561 -26.58 5.85 -7.22
C LYS A 561 -25.62 4.68 -7.50
N MET A 562 -26.10 3.58 -8.09
CA MET A 562 -25.28 2.41 -8.43
C MET A 562 -24.11 2.74 -9.36
N PHE A 563 -24.27 3.67 -10.31
CA PHE A 563 -23.20 4.09 -11.24
C PHE A 563 -22.09 4.91 -10.57
N ASN A 564 -22.36 5.47 -9.37
CA ASN A 564 -21.43 6.33 -8.64
C ASN A 564 -20.54 5.57 -7.65
N VAL A 565 -20.71 4.26 -7.53
CA VAL A 565 -19.99 3.42 -6.56
C VAL A 565 -18.69 2.91 -7.18
N TYR A 566 -17.59 3.03 -6.42
CA TYR A 566 -16.27 2.52 -6.79
C TYR A 566 -15.94 1.26 -5.99
N ASP A 567 -15.32 0.26 -6.61
CA ASP A 567 -14.72 -0.87 -5.92
C ASP A 567 -13.40 -0.47 -5.20
N HIS A 568 -12.79 -1.41 -4.47
CA HIS A 568 -11.48 -1.17 -3.84
C HIS A 568 -10.32 -1.04 -4.84
N LEU A 569 -10.55 -1.30 -6.13
CA LEU A 569 -9.60 -1.05 -7.21
C LEU A 569 -9.82 0.32 -7.85
N GLY A 570 -10.82 1.10 -7.39
CA GLY A 570 -11.14 2.42 -7.92
C GLY A 570 -11.92 2.40 -9.23
N HIS A 571 -12.50 1.26 -9.63
CA HIS A 571 -13.33 1.11 -10.82
C HIS A 571 -14.82 1.31 -10.50
N THR A 572 -15.56 1.94 -11.41
CA THR A 572 -17.03 1.87 -11.41
C THR A 572 -17.53 0.65 -12.19
N ILE A 573 -18.84 0.39 -12.15
CA ILE A 573 -19.46 -0.66 -12.98
C ILE A 573 -19.20 -0.46 -14.48
N VAL A 574 -19.06 0.79 -14.92
CA VAL A 574 -18.80 1.14 -16.33
C VAL A 574 -17.38 0.74 -16.71
N HIS A 575 -16.39 1.08 -15.88
CA HIS A 575 -15.01 0.65 -16.04
C HIS A 575 -14.90 -0.89 -16.08
N SER A 576 -15.61 -1.57 -15.17
CA SER A 576 -15.64 -3.04 -15.13
C SER A 576 -16.26 -3.66 -16.39
N ALA A 577 -17.35 -3.09 -16.92
CA ALA A 577 -17.99 -3.57 -18.14
C ALA A 577 -17.08 -3.42 -19.37
N VAL A 578 -16.38 -2.30 -19.46
CA VAL A 578 -15.42 -2.00 -20.53
C VAL A 578 -14.23 -2.95 -20.45
N LYS A 579 -13.63 -3.10 -19.26
CA LYS A 579 -12.51 -4.02 -19.04
C LYS A 579 -12.86 -5.47 -19.36
N ALA A 580 -14.12 -5.87 -19.15
CA ALA A 580 -14.64 -7.19 -19.50
C ALA A 580 -15.07 -7.32 -20.98
N GLY A 581 -15.03 -6.25 -21.78
CA GLY A 581 -15.42 -6.28 -23.19
C GLY A 581 -16.93 -6.45 -23.44
N LEU A 582 -17.79 -6.05 -22.49
CA LEU A 582 -19.25 -6.25 -22.57
C LEU A 582 -19.95 -5.11 -23.34
N THR A 583 -20.00 -5.20 -24.66
CA THR A 583 -20.54 -4.15 -25.56
C THR A 583 -22.02 -3.85 -25.34
N THR A 584 -22.87 -4.87 -25.25
CA THR A 584 -24.34 -4.69 -25.09
C THR A 584 -24.70 -4.05 -23.76
N LEU A 585 -24.06 -4.50 -22.67
CA LEU A 585 -24.22 -3.92 -21.35
C LEU A 585 -23.73 -2.46 -21.32
N PHE A 586 -22.59 -2.19 -21.97
CA PHE A 586 -22.04 -0.84 -22.06
C PHE A 586 -22.97 0.10 -22.83
N GLU A 587 -23.54 -0.34 -23.96
CA GLU A 587 -24.55 0.44 -24.70
C GLU A 587 -25.78 0.76 -23.85
N ALA A 588 -26.33 -0.23 -23.13
CA ALA A 588 -27.47 -0.02 -22.24
C ALA A 588 -27.15 0.96 -21.10
N MET A 589 -25.93 0.90 -20.55
CA MET A 589 -25.44 1.85 -19.55
C MET A 589 -25.34 3.28 -20.11
N LEU A 590 -24.82 3.45 -21.34
CA LEU A 590 -24.71 4.77 -21.98
C LEU A 590 -26.08 5.41 -22.22
N LYS A 591 -27.05 4.64 -22.73
CA LYS A 591 -28.44 5.10 -22.93
C LYS A 591 -29.07 5.55 -21.60
N PHE A 592 -28.87 4.79 -20.53
CA PHE A 592 -29.35 5.14 -19.19
C PHE A 592 -28.70 6.44 -18.68
N CYS A 593 -27.37 6.58 -18.83
CA CYS A 593 -26.66 7.78 -18.40
C CYS A 593 -27.09 9.02 -19.18
N GLN A 594 -27.34 8.91 -20.49
CA GLN A 594 -27.85 10.03 -21.31
C GLN A 594 -29.24 10.47 -20.84
N ALA A 595 -30.15 9.53 -20.58
CA ALA A 595 -31.50 9.82 -20.10
C ALA A 595 -31.53 10.57 -18.76
N HIS A 596 -30.51 10.37 -17.91
CA HIS A 596 -30.38 11.01 -16.60
C HIS A 596 -29.32 12.12 -16.52
N ASN A 597 -28.74 12.52 -17.65
CA ASN A 597 -27.67 13.51 -17.73
C ASN A 597 -26.50 13.23 -16.76
N MET A 598 -26.09 11.96 -16.69
CA MET A 598 -25.01 11.49 -15.82
C MET A 598 -23.66 11.56 -16.53
N ASP A 599 -22.64 12.01 -15.79
CA ASP A 599 -21.27 12.06 -16.31
C ASP A 599 -20.63 10.65 -16.35
N ILE A 600 -20.38 10.17 -17.56
CA ILE A 600 -19.75 8.87 -17.87
C ILE A 600 -18.21 8.99 -17.86
N THR A 601 -17.67 10.21 -17.92
CA THR A 601 -16.23 10.46 -18.15
C THR A 601 -15.35 10.35 -16.90
N ARG A 602 -15.93 9.86 -15.79
CA ARG A 602 -15.23 9.72 -14.52
C ARG A 602 -13.98 8.86 -14.65
N HIS A 603 -12.97 9.25 -13.90
CA HIS A 603 -11.66 8.60 -13.87
C HIS A 603 -11.63 7.50 -12.82
N GLU A 604 -10.85 6.45 -13.08
CA GLU A 604 -10.47 5.48 -12.05
C GLU A 604 -9.74 6.17 -10.90
N ILE A 605 -10.10 5.86 -9.65
CA ILE A 605 -9.53 6.55 -8.48
C ILE A 605 -8.16 5.99 -8.11
N LEU A 606 -7.95 4.68 -8.26
CA LEU A 606 -6.78 3.95 -7.79
C LEU A 606 -6.01 3.38 -9.00
N GLY A 607 -5.32 4.26 -9.73
CA GLY A 607 -4.58 3.90 -10.96
C GLY A 607 -3.95 5.11 -11.65
N SER A 608 -3.79 5.05 -12.97
CA SER A 608 -3.34 6.18 -13.81
C SER A 608 -4.40 7.26 -14.00
N GLY A 609 -5.59 7.10 -13.40
CA GLY A 609 -6.73 7.99 -13.64
C GLY A 609 -7.34 7.79 -15.01
N ASP A 610 -7.29 6.57 -15.53
CA ASP A 610 -7.83 6.27 -16.85
C ASP A 610 -9.35 6.51 -16.84
N SER A 611 -9.83 7.30 -17.80
CA SER A 611 -11.26 7.34 -18.12
C SER A 611 -11.63 6.14 -19.00
N VAL A 612 -12.92 5.92 -19.21
CA VAL A 612 -13.47 4.82 -20.03
C VAL A 612 -12.82 4.75 -21.43
N ILE A 613 -12.54 5.89 -22.06
CA ILE A 613 -11.89 5.93 -23.37
C ILE A 613 -10.45 5.40 -23.34
N HIS A 614 -9.70 5.67 -22.26
CA HIS A 614 -8.34 5.16 -22.09
C HIS A 614 -8.36 3.65 -21.92
N LEU A 615 -9.34 3.11 -21.18
CA LEU A 615 -9.51 1.66 -21.05
C LEU A 615 -9.87 0.99 -22.37
N ILE A 616 -10.76 1.58 -23.17
CA ILE A 616 -11.11 1.08 -24.51
C ILE A 616 -9.88 1.05 -25.41
N ALA A 617 -9.09 2.12 -25.38
CA ALA A 617 -7.88 2.25 -26.17
C ALA A 617 -6.81 1.23 -25.76
N LYS A 618 -6.56 1.06 -24.44
CA LYS A 618 -5.64 0.04 -23.89
C LYS A 618 -6.12 -1.39 -24.14
N GLY A 619 -7.42 -1.62 -24.09
CA GLY A 619 -8.04 -2.95 -24.30
C GLY A 619 -8.22 -3.33 -25.78
N ASN A 620 -7.88 -2.45 -26.72
CA ASN A 620 -8.12 -2.60 -28.16
C ASN A 620 -9.60 -2.94 -28.50
N LEU A 621 -10.56 -2.34 -27.79
CA LEU A 621 -11.99 -2.63 -27.93
C LEU A 621 -12.63 -1.79 -29.02
N ILE A 622 -12.31 -2.09 -30.29
CA ILE A 622 -12.74 -1.32 -31.47
C ILE A 622 -14.27 -1.21 -31.55
N ASP A 623 -14.99 -2.27 -31.18
CA ASP A 623 -16.46 -2.33 -31.23
C ASP A 623 -17.16 -1.30 -30.32
N MET A 624 -16.46 -0.79 -29.29
CA MET A 624 -17.02 0.19 -28.35
C MET A 624 -16.78 1.65 -28.78
N LEU A 625 -15.87 1.91 -29.72
CA LEU A 625 -15.57 3.28 -30.18
C LEU A 625 -16.77 4.00 -30.82
N PRO A 626 -17.59 3.37 -31.67
CA PRO A 626 -18.77 4.04 -32.24
C PRO A 626 -19.75 4.51 -31.16
N LEU A 627 -19.93 3.70 -30.11
CA LEU A 627 -20.78 4.03 -28.98
C LEU A 627 -20.23 5.24 -28.22
N VAL A 628 -18.93 5.27 -27.91
CA VAL A 628 -18.33 6.42 -27.23
C VAL A 628 -18.44 7.70 -28.07
N LYS A 629 -18.25 7.61 -29.39
CA LYS A 629 -18.37 8.76 -30.30
C LYS A 629 -19.79 9.34 -30.32
N GLU A 630 -20.80 8.49 -30.23
CA GLU A 630 -22.21 8.92 -30.21
C GLU A 630 -22.61 9.56 -28.88
N TYR A 631 -22.22 8.94 -27.75
CA TYR A 631 -22.70 9.33 -26.42
C TYR A 631 -21.78 10.31 -25.67
N ILE A 632 -20.50 10.44 -26.05
CA ILE A 632 -19.51 11.30 -25.37
C ILE A 632 -18.84 12.22 -26.40
N PRO A 633 -19.37 13.42 -26.68
CA PRO A 633 -18.85 14.28 -27.75
C PRO A 633 -17.40 14.78 -27.52
N ASN A 634 -16.95 14.87 -26.27
CA ASN A 634 -15.61 15.37 -25.92
C ASN A 634 -14.59 14.25 -25.61
N TYR A 635 -14.85 13.00 -26.03
CA TYR A 635 -14.10 11.83 -25.60
C TYR A 635 -12.58 11.89 -25.88
N LEU A 636 -12.16 12.59 -26.93
CA LEU A 636 -10.74 12.75 -27.30
C LEU A 636 -9.99 13.78 -26.43
N THR A 637 -10.70 14.67 -25.75
CA THR A 637 -10.10 15.73 -24.92
C THR A 637 -9.96 15.34 -23.44
N ILE A 638 -10.50 14.17 -23.07
CA ILE A 638 -10.45 13.69 -21.68
C ILE A 638 -9.02 13.24 -21.38
N GLN A 639 -8.45 13.80 -20.32
CA GLN A 639 -7.10 13.48 -19.86
C GLN A 639 -7.15 12.57 -18.64
N ASN A 640 -6.24 11.60 -18.57
CA ASN A 640 -6.02 10.83 -17.35
C ASN A 640 -5.25 11.66 -16.28
N TYR A 641 -4.94 11.09 -15.11
CA TYR A 641 -4.17 11.81 -14.08
C TYR A 641 -2.73 12.15 -14.51
N ALA A 642 -2.21 11.48 -15.54
CA ALA A 642 -0.92 11.81 -16.15
C ALA A 642 -1.01 12.96 -17.18
N GLY A 643 -2.21 13.45 -17.50
CA GLY A 643 -2.44 14.50 -18.48
C GLY A 643 -2.44 14.00 -19.93
N GLU A 644 -2.40 12.68 -20.14
CA GLU A 644 -2.41 12.05 -21.46
C GLU A 644 -3.85 11.96 -21.96
N THR A 645 -4.06 12.25 -23.25
CA THR A 645 -5.34 11.93 -23.91
C THR A 645 -5.29 10.52 -24.50
N ALA A 646 -6.45 9.92 -24.78
CA ALA A 646 -6.49 8.55 -25.32
C ALA A 646 -5.64 8.34 -26.60
N PRO A 647 -5.53 9.30 -27.54
CA PRO A 647 -4.60 9.20 -28.68
C PRO A 647 -3.10 9.26 -28.33
N ASP A 648 -2.73 9.82 -27.18
CA ASP A 648 -1.34 10.05 -26.76
C ASP A 648 -0.73 8.82 -26.05
N LEU A 649 -1.52 7.77 -25.81
CA LEU A 649 -1.05 6.55 -25.14
C LEU A 649 0.04 5.83 -25.97
N GLU A 650 1.17 5.52 -25.34
CA GLU A 650 2.36 4.94 -26.02
C GLU A 650 2.13 3.53 -26.58
N ASP A 651 1.27 2.73 -25.96
CA ASP A 651 1.05 1.29 -26.26
C ASP A 651 -0.18 1.00 -27.15
N LEU A 652 -0.56 1.92 -28.05
CA LEU A 652 -1.73 1.71 -28.93
C LEU A 652 -1.41 0.80 -30.12
N CYS A 653 -2.30 -0.16 -30.39
CA CYS A 653 -2.30 -0.92 -31.64
C CYS A 653 -2.46 0.03 -32.83
N GLN A 654 -1.77 -0.25 -33.95
CA GLN A 654 -1.75 0.61 -35.14
C GLN A 654 -3.17 0.96 -35.65
N ASN A 655 -4.08 -0.02 -35.67
CA ASN A 655 -5.49 0.16 -36.05
C ASN A 655 -6.24 1.10 -35.10
N MET A 656 -5.99 1.00 -33.79
CA MET A 656 -6.62 1.85 -32.77
C MET A 656 -6.09 3.29 -32.85
N SER A 657 -4.79 3.45 -33.10
CA SER A 657 -4.16 4.76 -33.30
C SER A 657 -4.71 5.47 -34.53
N GLU A 658 -4.91 4.76 -35.64
CA GLU A 658 -5.54 5.32 -36.84
C GLU A 658 -6.98 5.78 -36.55
N LEU A 659 -7.80 4.94 -35.91
CA LEU A 659 -9.19 5.28 -35.60
C LEU A 659 -9.34 6.47 -34.64
N LEU A 660 -8.41 6.64 -33.69
CA LEU A 660 -8.39 7.76 -32.75
C LEU A 660 -7.79 9.05 -33.35
N LYS A 661 -6.95 8.95 -34.39
CA LYS A 661 -6.31 10.10 -35.08
C LYS A 661 -7.08 10.61 -36.31
N ILE A 662 -8.00 9.82 -36.87
CA ILE A 662 -8.70 10.12 -38.14
C ILE A 662 -9.91 11.07 -38.00
N ASN A 663 -10.21 11.65 -36.82
CA ASN A 663 -11.30 12.64 -36.70
C ASN A 663 -10.89 13.93 -36.00
#